data_AF-A0A9E2SGU7-F1
#
_entry.id   AF-A0A9E2SGU7-F1
#
_cell.length_a   1.000
_cell.length_b   1.000
_cell.length_c   1.000
_cell.angle_alpha   90.00
_cell.angle_beta   90.00
_cell.angle_gamma   90.00
#
_symmetry.space_group_name_H-M   'P 1'
#
loop_
_entity.id
_entity.type
_entity.pdbx_description
1 polymer ?
#
loop_
_entity_poly.entity_id
_entity_poly.type
_entity_poly.pdbx_seq_one_letter_code
_entity_poly.pdbx_strand_id
1 'polypeptide(L)'
;MGPLPRSLPLVIYFISSVFILKAQDQDKIIPLAKTSFSQIKNSKAITKNDSGSCICNVNPAIVPQSRQGTTWTYQGIPNASCNPFPTSFNLPNGVATRSTDTCGVSNVQYNWSIVSGNSVASINGPTNGSTVAVSITGNGTFTIRLSNTATCSDNSSCTNFTYYTDSVNEENCTCTAGPVTITPTNKQGNTWTYQGSAQASCTGQHGTSPNLDSCSVQNTAYSWSILAQGGSASLTGPTNGQTVNVTINNSGSFELRLDATTTCSDGKTCTNYNFYTDSSKVDSAKHCSCDVDIDCAKVNEQGSTRTYTGVMKGGCTGEFGASPPYQPCGVNKVVWSWSIAEGNNVAQIVGPADQQTVTVQILATGSYTLRVQGDVTCSDGNQSCGPFNFDYCKDSANVDKTCGFVYTESNVPAMSGGLSNATPRHARIRRDDYVSLIAEGKDYDKVTIECTPSYDCDSTQKKSTKEVLLAGKVRFEWQIQSGEGNFVKLGMLPENATDDAGDRVIFQPPFVPWPKEGQPPNTKTTEILVRVIDETGSGALLDNDAYDKITIVTKRSFNAGDNYDIDITNSGYTLPQPNIQDDNNGTCSAAYSWDKPNDLKKPVIKLPAVADNNKMVLGELMVLEAENQNETDELKMVCQSSTCSSDGGKKNYNDNIEWTWKIEGDDGTKGSFVGGNTGRFVIYQAPDKMPGQQKEFSVYITVKVKNTGVQKDDVEPPPSDSMAIKIFRPGVQLEYPALDWLPKWNNVAELKSYLLYNDGGVWKPALAHMGRIHFFELLNVSHEKGNSMNWPLPGTANSCNDYEMDNSDPIMEVFQRPNDPPGTFCDGFRHWIHTRSQKPAREVVVTVESEDQGGYGFLRSFANINHGGADSIKGETPVYEPVPIPPEKVAHPSGRPKKTIYTDNRVTIPRDVDENKIADGGWRTQGNVLIKDPVNPRDDNDNQLVGDGFPGDGLSNYEEYRGFLVQGDYIRTNIFHKDLFINNAASFNLTNFRAALTGANGAKVDVHEIRKIDYVDNKTREINFNFNPQLHYIPVLFEPLRAQKGLWMIDAKESKEKPGLLGQTFSAEARFNEVNTPPNWVSGIAIFTTAIKKYCTRFGINQADKLNHVVSHELGHGISMYHHGEEPYVLQGLQSGDVGCIMRYDNIPPDNVGEAIGTIFCNQTKGTGTNALKPCVPTECYGDAAKNRGDCIHQFRISCRTILFPTR
;
A
#
# COMPACT_ATOMS: atom_id res chain seq x y z
N MET A 1 -56.39 23.72 -37.55
CA MET A 1 -57.82 23.53 -37.24
C MET A 1 -57.93 22.37 -36.25
N GLY A 2 -58.43 22.65 -35.03
CA GLY A 2 -59.17 21.75 -34.14
C GLY A 2 -58.49 20.51 -33.53
N PRO A 3 -58.20 20.51 -32.21
CA PRO A 3 -57.79 19.33 -31.42
C PRO A 3 -58.95 18.77 -30.57
N LEU A 4 -58.95 17.48 -30.22
CA LEU A 4 -59.66 16.95 -29.04
C LEU A 4 -58.93 15.72 -28.44
N PRO A 5 -58.93 15.56 -27.09
CA PRO A 5 -58.07 14.64 -26.35
C PRO A 5 -58.81 13.38 -25.85
N ARG A 6 -58.06 12.35 -25.45
CA ARG A 6 -58.56 11.27 -24.59
C ARG A 6 -57.61 10.99 -23.42
N SER A 7 -58.13 11.29 -22.24
CA SER A 7 -57.66 10.91 -20.91
C SER A 7 -58.00 9.45 -20.61
N LEU A 8 -57.08 8.72 -19.98
CA LEU A 8 -57.33 7.43 -19.29
C LEU A 8 -56.89 7.57 -17.82
N PRO A 9 -57.60 6.95 -16.86
CA PRO A 9 -57.41 7.22 -15.44
C PRO A 9 -56.39 6.29 -14.77
N LEU A 10 -55.76 6.86 -13.75
CA LEU A 10 -54.87 6.26 -12.76
C LEU A 10 -55.68 5.37 -11.81
N VAL A 11 -55.33 4.09 -11.67
CA VAL A 11 -55.88 3.18 -10.64
C VAL A 11 -54.84 3.05 -9.52
N ILE A 12 -55.16 3.65 -8.38
CA ILE A 12 -54.43 3.52 -7.11
C ILE A 12 -55.11 2.39 -6.32
N TYR A 13 -54.36 1.36 -5.92
CA TYR A 13 -54.80 0.39 -4.90
C TYR A 13 -54.01 0.63 -3.61
N PHE A 14 -54.72 1.15 -2.60
CA PHE A 14 -54.36 1.07 -1.19
C PHE A 14 -54.92 -0.25 -0.64
N ILE A 15 -54.09 -1.09 -0.03
CA ILE A 15 -54.54 -2.05 0.99
C ILE A 15 -53.57 -1.99 2.17
N SER A 16 -54.04 -1.34 3.23
CA SER A 16 -53.62 -1.52 4.61
C SER A 16 -54.19 -2.83 5.16
N SER A 17 -53.42 -3.60 5.93
CA SER A 17 -53.85 -4.11 7.25
C SER A 17 -52.73 -4.84 7.99
N VAL A 18 -52.61 -4.46 9.26
CA VAL A 18 -51.79 -4.99 10.35
C VAL A 18 -52.32 -6.34 10.82
N PHE A 19 -51.43 -7.30 11.13
CA PHE A 19 -51.67 -8.30 12.17
C PHE A 19 -50.35 -8.68 12.88
N ILE A 20 -50.37 -8.52 14.20
CA ILE A 20 -49.39 -9.02 15.17
C ILE A 20 -49.79 -10.45 15.54
N LEU A 21 -48.84 -11.39 15.61
CA LEU A 21 -48.90 -12.54 16.52
C LEU A 21 -47.48 -13.10 16.78
N LYS A 22 -47.15 -13.25 18.07
CA LYS A 22 -46.00 -13.98 18.63
C LYS A 22 -46.21 -15.50 18.53
N ALA A 23 -45.12 -16.27 18.38
CA ALA A 23 -44.77 -17.53 19.07
C ALA A 23 -43.62 -18.22 18.30
N GLN A 24 -42.43 -18.45 18.89
CA GLN A 24 -42.01 -19.58 19.76
C GLN A 24 -41.57 -20.85 19.01
N ASP A 25 -40.45 -21.41 19.47
CA ASP A 25 -39.64 -22.53 18.94
C ASP A 25 -40.40 -23.77 18.46
N GLN A 26 -39.83 -24.48 17.46
CA GLN A 26 -39.35 -25.86 17.63
C GLN A 26 -38.73 -26.48 16.35
N ASP A 27 -37.68 -27.26 16.59
CA ASP A 27 -36.97 -28.17 15.69
C ASP A 27 -37.88 -29.07 14.85
N LYS A 28 -37.69 -29.10 13.52
CA LYS A 28 -38.01 -30.27 12.68
C LYS A 28 -37.03 -30.45 11.53
N ILE A 29 -36.24 -31.52 11.68
CA ILE A 29 -35.50 -32.24 10.66
C ILE A 29 -36.48 -32.70 9.55
N ILE A 30 -36.18 -32.41 8.29
CA ILE A 30 -36.86 -32.97 7.11
C ILE A 30 -35.82 -33.73 6.26
N PRO A 31 -36.09 -34.96 5.81
CA PRO A 31 -35.10 -35.86 5.21
C PRO A 31 -34.85 -35.61 3.71
N LEU A 32 -33.62 -35.94 3.30
CA LEU A 32 -33.13 -35.93 1.92
C LEU A 32 -34.06 -36.67 0.95
N ALA A 33 -34.49 -35.96 -0.09
CA ALA A 33 -35.08 -36.55 -1.28
C ALA A 33 -33.99 -37.17 -2.16
N LYS A 34 -34.10 -38.48 -2.41
CA LYS A 34 -33.33 -39.23 -3.40
C LYS A 34 -33.72 -38.76 -4.80
N THR A 35 -32.77 -38.21 -5.56
CA THR A 35 -32.89 -38.04 -7.01
C THR A 35 -32.34 -39.28 -7.72
N SER A 36 -33.23 -39.89 -8.50
CA SER A 36 -32.99 -41.00 -9.41
C SER A 36 -32.18 -40.56 -10.63
N PHE A 37 -31.01 -41.17 -10.84
CA PHE A 37 -30.25 -41.10 -12.07
C PHE A 37 -30.94 -41.90 -13.19
N SER A 38 -31.36 -41.23 -14.27
CA SER A 38 -31.71 -41.88 -15.53
C SER A 38 -30.45 -42.11 -16.36
N GLN A 39 -30.20 -43.38 -16.71
CA GLN A 39 -29.11 -43.81 -17.58
C GLN A 39 -29.32 -43.31 -19.01
N ILE A 40 -28.39 -42.51 -19.54
CA ILE A 40 -28.27 -42.27 -20.98
C ILE A 40 -27.42 -43.40 -21.56
N LYS A 41 -28.05 -44.29 -22.32
CA LYS A 41 -27.38 -45.20 -23.25
C LYS A 41 -26.98 -44.41 -24.49
N ASN A 42 -25.68 -44.27 -24.75
CA ASN A 42 -25.17 -44.03 -26.09
C ASN A 42 -23.97 -44.94 -26.33
N SER A 43 -24.21 -46.04 -27.04
CA SER A 43 -23.18 -46.87 -27.67
C SER A 43 -23.02 -46.44 -29.12
N LYS A 44 -21.85 -45.91 -29.48
CA LYS A 44 -21.36 -45.91 -30.87
C LYS A 44 -19.85 -46.08 -30.89
N ALA A 45 -19.42 -46.92 -31.83
CA ALA A 45 -18.15 -47.63 -31.88
C ALA A 45 -16.91 -46.72 -31.94
N ILE A 46 -15.93 -47.02 -31.07
CA ILE A 46 -14.55 -46.59 -31.25
C ILE A 46 -13.85 -47.69 -32.06
N THR A 47 -13.55 -47.38 -33.31
CA THR A 47 -12.65 -48.20 -34.13
C THR A 47 -11.23 -48.07 -33.60
N LYS A 48 -10.69 -49.22 -33.22
CA LYS A 48 -9.37 -49.46 -32.67
C LYS A 48 -8.30 -49.23 -33.74
N ASN A 49 -7.49 -48.18 -33.59
CA ASN A 49 -6.11 -48.07 -34.08
C ASN A 49 -5.54 -46.73 -33.60
N ASP A 50 -5.06 -46.67 -32.36
CA ASP A 50 -4.03 -45.71 -31.96
C ASP A 50 -3.03 -46.47 -31.07
N SER A 51 -1.85 -46.68 -31.62
CA SER A 51 -0.71 -47.27 -30.94
C SER A 51 -0.11 -46.25 -29.97
N GLY A 52 -0.30 -46.49 -28.66
CA GLY A 52 0.61 -46.08 -27.58
C GLY A 52 1.15 -44.65 -27.59
N SER A 53 0.29 -43.63 -27.50
CA SER A 53 0.76 -42.25 -27.32
C SER A 53 1.21 -41.98 -25.87
N CYS A 54 2.40 -41.42 -25.70
CA CYS A 54 2.94 -40.93 -24.43
C CYS A 54 2.22 -39.63 -24.03
N ILE A 55 1.92 -39.48 -22.74
CA ILE A 55 1.42 -38.23 -22.17
C ILE A 55 2.64 -37.36 -21.84
N CYS A 56 2.79 -36.28 -22.59
CA CYS A 56 3.84 -35.27 -22.38
C CYS A 56 3.33 -34.20 -21.40
N ASN A 57 4.09 -33.94 -20.33
CA ASN A 57 3.89 -32.82 -19.42
C ASN A 57 5.18 -32.01 -19.29
N VAL A 58 5.10 -30.68 -19.41
CA VAL A 58 6.25 -29.76 -19.27
C VAL A 58 5.87 -28.63 -18.33
N ASN A 59 6.67 -28.41 -17.29
CA ASN A 59 6.54 -27.29 -16.34
C ASN A 59 7.89 -26.57 -16.26
N PRO A 60 8.14 -25.57 -17.13
CA PRO A 60 9.41 -24.86 -17.13
C PRO A 60 9.57 -24.04 -15.85
N ALA A 61 10.79 -23.95 -15.34
CA ALA A 61 11.17 -22.98 -14.32
C ALA A 61 12.37 -22.17 -14.82
N ILE A 62 12.44 -20.89 -14.45
CA ILE A 62 13.56 -20.01 -14.77
C ILE A 62 14.35 -19.77 -13.48
N VAL A 63 15.66 -19.96 -13.54
CA VAL A 63 16.57 -19.74 -12.42
C VAL A 63 17.70 -18.79 -12.86
N PRO A 64 17.95 -17.67 -12.17
CA PRO A 64 19.13 -16.84 -12.42
C PRO A 64 20.41 -17.63 -12.14
N GLN A 65 21.38 -17.61 -13.05
CA GLN A 65 22.65 -18.32 -12.90
C GLN A 65 23.81 -17.42 -12.49
N SER A 66 24.03 -16.32 -13.23
CA SER A 66 25.14 -15.42 -12.98
C SER A 66 24.85 -14.04 -13.53
N ARG A 67 25.48 -13.01 -12.95
CA ARG A 67 25.41 -11.63 -13.46
C ARG A 67 26.84 -11.11 -13.59
N GLN A 68 27.25 -10.72 -14.79
CA GLN A 68 28.57 -10.17 -15.09
C GLN A 68 28.42 -8.84 -15.82
N GLY A 69 28.70 -7.74 -15.13
CA GLY A 69 28.48 -6.39 -15.66
C GLY A 69 27.01 -6.17 -16.01
N THR A 70 26.75 -5.69 -17.24
CA THR A 70 25.40 -5.49 -17.78
C THR A 70 24.78 -6.77 -18.34
N THR A 71 25.46 -7.93 -18.32
CA THR A 71 24.92 -9.18 -18.87
C THR A 71 24.53 -10.16 -17.77
N TRP A 72 23.26 -10.54 -17.75
CA TRP A 72 22.62 -11.41 -16.76
C TRP A 72 22.27 -12.74 -17.44
N THR A 73 22.69 -13.87 -16.88
CA THR A 73 22.44 -15.20 -17.46
C THR A 73 21.37 -15.92 -16.66
N TYR A 74 20.36 -16.43 -17.36
CA TYR A 74 19.26 -17.23 -16.81
C TYR A 74 19.31 -18.64 -17.36
N GLN A 75 18.90 -19.63 -16.55
CA GLN A 75 18.78 -21.03 -16.94
C GLN A 75 17.34 -21.49 -16.85
N GLY A 76 16.90 -22.19 -17.89
CA GLY A 76 15.62 -22.88 -17.95
C GLY A 76 15.79 -24.29 -17.43
N ILE A 77 15.07 -24.63 -16.37
CA ILE A 77 14.99 -26.00 -15.87
C ILE A 77 13.78 -26.68 -16.53
N PRO A 78 13.99 -27.66 -17.41
CA PRO A 78 12.89 -28.37 -18.02
C PRO A 78 12.40 -29.48 -17.07
N ASN A 79 11.36 -29.21 -16.28
CA ASN A 79 10.61 -30.32 -15.67
C ASN A 79 9.68 -30.91 -16.73
N ALA A 80 10.25 -31.75 -17.60
CA ALA A 80 9.54 -32.47 -18.64
C ALA A 80 9.40 -33.94 -18.24
N SER A 81 8.21 -34.52 -18.43
CA SER A 81 7.97 -35.94 -18.25
C SER A 81 7.12 -36.48 -19.39
N CYS A 82 7.45 -37.70 -19.83
CA CYS A 82 6.69 -38.46 -20.80
C CYS A 82 6.24 -39.74 -20.12
N ASN A 83 4.97 -39.83 -19.76
CA ASN A 83 4.44 -41.01 -19.09
C ASN A 83 3.65 -41.87 -20.08
N PRO A 84 3.76 -43.21 -20.03
CA PRO A 84 2.87 -44.06 -20.80
C PRO A 84 1.43 -43.84 -20.33
N PHE A 85 0.50 -43.82 -21.28
CA PHE A 85 -0.94 -43.66 -20.99
C PHE A 85 -1.37 -44.72 -19.94
N PRO A 86 -2.02 -44.33 -18.82
CA PRO A 86 -2.39 -45.27 -17.77
C PRO A 86 -3.45 -46.24 -18.27
N THR A 87 -3.04 -47.44 -18.68
CA THR A 87 -3.97 -48.54 -19.01
C THR A 87 -4.36 -49.27 -17.73
N SER A 88 -5.22 -48.69 -16.91
CA SER A 88 -5.87 -49.42 -15.81
C SER A 88 -7.38 -49.36 -15.92
N PHE A 89 -7.92 -50.13 -16.87
CA PHE A 89 -9.25 -50.72 -16.74
C PHE A 89 -9.03 -52.18 -16.30
N ASN A 90 -9.27 -52.47 -15.02
CA ASN A 90 -9.25 -53.84 -14.51
C ASN A 90 -10.43 -54.61 -15.12
N LEU A 91 -10.16 -55.47 -16.10
CA LEU A 91 -11.03 -56.59 -16.45
C LEU A 91 -10.50 -57.85 -15.74
N PRO A 92 -11.36 -58.64 -15.08
CA PRO A 92 -10.93 -59.89 -14.46
C PRO A 92 -10.65 -60.94 -15.55
N ASN A 93 -9.48 -61.58 -15.42
CA ASN A 93 -8.99 -62.75 -16.15
C ASN A 93 -8.46 -62.50 -17.58
N GLY A 94 -7.14 -62.43 -17.69
CA GLY A 94 -6.43 -62.63 -18.96
C GLY A 94 -5.01 -62.10 -18.94
N VAL A 95 -4.05 -62.99 -18.65
CA VAL A 95 -2.60 -62.73 -18.70
C VAL A 95 -2.20 -62.30 -20.11
N ALA A 96 -1.68 -61.09 -20.26
CA ALA A 96 -0.94 -60.65 -21.44
C ALA A 96 0.32 -59.91 -20.98
N THR A 97 1.48 -60.52 -21.21
CA THR A 97 2.79 -59.89 -21.06
C THR A 97 2.93 -58.77 -22.11
N ARG A 98 2.85 -57.51 -21.69
CA ARG A 98 3.10 -56.36 -22.56
C ARG A 98 4.56 -55.92 -22.51
N SER A 99 5.06 -55.60 -23.70
CA SER A 99 6.29 -54.84 -23.98
C SER A 99 6.38 -53.61 -23.09
N THR A 100 7.52 -53.43 -22.44
CA THR A 100 7.90 -52.19 -21.75
C THR A 100 8.26 -51.14 -22.81
N ASP A 101 7.26 -50.55 -23.46
CA ASP A 101 7.48 -49.40 -24.33
C ASP A 101 7.91 -48.22 -23.44
N THR A 102 9.15 -47.79 -23.60
CA THR A 102 9.76 -46.74 -22.79
C THR A 102 9.32 -45.37 -23.32
N CYS A 103 8.30 -44.78 -22.69
CA CYS A 103 8.01 -43.36 -22.84
C CYS A 103 9.10 -42.56 -22.12
N GLY A 104 10.00 -41.95 -22.88
CA GLY A 104 11.04 -41.07 -22.38
C GLY A 104 10.98 -39.74 -23.12
N VAL A 105 11.48 -38.67 -22.49
CA VAL A 105 11.67 -37.38 -23.16
C VAL A 105 12.83 -37.55 -24.15
N SER A 106 12.56 -37.38 -25.45
CA SER A 106 13.55 -37.51 -26.53
C SER A 106 14.27 -36.20 -26.82
N ASN A 107 13.59 -35.06 -26.64
CA ASN A 107 14.16 -33.73 -26.86
C ASN A 107 13.46 -32.66 -26.01
N VAL A 108 14.17 -31.59 -25.66
CA VAL A 108 13.57 -30.37 -25.10
C VAL A 108 14.12 -29.16 -25.85
N GLN A 109 13.23 -28.39 -26.46
CA GLN A 109 13.54 -27.12 -27.10
C GLN A 109 13.17 -25.98 -26.15
N TYR A 110 14.03 -24.97 -26.09
CA TYR A 110 13.81 -23.75 -25.31
C TYR A 110 13.51 -22.60 -26.27
N ASN A 111 12.74 -21.62 -25.82
CA ASN A 111 12.56 -20.36 -26.51
C ASN A 111 12.40 -19.23 -25.49
N TRP A 112 13.33 -18.28 -25.50
CA TRP A 112 13.37 -17.14 -24.58
C TRP A 112 12.90 -15.85 -25.27
N SER A 113 12.12 -15.04 -24.54
CA SER A 113 11.71 -13.71 -24.99
C SER A 113 11.57 -12.75 -23.80
N ILE A 114 11.78 -11.45 -24.00
CA ILE A 114 11.40 -10.41 -23.03
C ILE A 114 9.96 -9.99 -23.31
N VAL A 115 9.08 -10.08 -22.32
CA VAL A 115 7.64 -9.77 -22.47
C VAL A 115 7.27 -8.39 -21.94
N SER A 116 8.08 -7.83 -21.04
CA SER A 116 7.96 -6.46 -20.54
C SER A 116 9.34 -5.91 -20.16
N GLY A 117 9.52 -4.59 -20.19
CA GLY A 117 10.81 -3.96 -19.87
C GLY A 117 11.84 -3.98 -21.00
N ASN A 118 11.41 -3.95 -22.27
CA ASN A 118 12.33 -3.94 -23.42
C ASN A 118 13.25 -2.70 -23.50
N SER A 119 12.92 -1.63 -22.77
CA SER A 119 13.81 -0.47 -22.58
C SER A 119 14.88 -0.69 -21.51
N VAL A 120 14.66 -1.67 -20.63
CA VAL A 120 15.50 -2.02 -19.47
C VAL A 120 16.46 -3.16 -19.83
N ALA A 121 16.00 -4.12 -20.64
CA ALA A 121 16.77 -5.32 -20.97
C ALA A 121 16.55 -5.79 -22.42
N SER A 122 17.53 -6.51 -22.96
CA SER A 122 17.53 -7.14 -24.30
C SER A 122 18.20 -8.52 -24.25
N ILE A 123 17.75 -9.51 -25.02
CA ILE A 123 18.42 -10.82 -25.09
C ILE A 123 19.61 -10.72 -26.06
N ASN A 124 20.80 -11.08 -25.59
CA ASN A 124 22.02 -11.13 -26.39
C ASN A 124 22.44 -12.59 -26.62
N GLY A 125 22.25 -13.09 -27.84
CA GLY A 125 22.63 -14.45 -28.25
C GLY A 125 21.43 -15.35 -28.60
N PRO A 126 21.66 -16.68 -28.69
CA PRO A 126 20.63 -17.63 -29.10
C PRO A 126 19.51 -17.73 -28.07
N THR A 127 18.25 -17.59 -28.49
CA THR A 127 17.06 -17.75 -27.63
C THR A 127 16.64 -19.21 -27.48
N ASN A 128 17.35 -20.17 -28.08
CA ASN A 128 16.98 -21.58 -28.10
C ASN A 128 17.81 -22.47 -27.17
N GLY A 129 18.73 -21.90 -26.40
CA GLY A 129 19.54 -22.61 -25.43
C GLY A 129 18.80 -22.86 -24.10
N SER A 130 19.28 -23.84 -23.34
CA SER A 130 18.84 -24.05 -21.94
C SER A 130 19.25 -22.89 -21.02
N THR A 131 20.09 -21.97 -21.51
CA THR A 131 20.43 -20.71 -20.86
C THR A 131 20.23 -19.56 -21.85
N VAL A 132 19.98 -18.36 -21.32
CA VAL A 132 19.91 -17.12 -22.10
C VAL A 132 20.70 -16.03 -21.41
N ALA A 133 21.45 -15.25 -22.19
CA ALA A 133 22.11 -14.04 -21.72
C ALA A 133 21.23 -12.83 -22.05
N VAL A 134 20.90 -12.05 -21.03
CA VAL A 134 20.09 -10.85 -21.09
C VAL A 134 20.97 -9.66 -20.76
N SER A 135 21.11 -8.72 -21.68
CA SER A 135 21.86 -7.48 -21.47
C SER A 135 20.94 -6.35 -21.01
N ILE A 136 21.33 -5.74 -19.90
CA ILE A 136 20.65 -4.65 -19.23
C ILE A 136 21.12 -3.32 -19.81
N THR A 137 20.16 -2.54 -20.29
CA THR A 137 20.37 -1.27 -21.00
C THR A 137 19.81 -0.06 -20.25
N GLY A 138 19.03 -0.27 -19.18
CA GLY A 138 18.45 0.81 -18.37
C GLY A 138 17.96 0.33 -17.01
N ASN A 139 17.47 1.27 -16.19
CA ASN A 139 16.89 1.00 -14.88
C ASN A 139 15.39 0.71 -15.00
N GLY A 140 14.88 -0.21 -14.17
CA GLY A 140 13.47 -0.61 -14.13
C GLY A 140 13.29 -2.12 -14.01
N THR A 141 12.05 -2.59 -14.08
CA THR A 141 11.72 -4.01 -14.09
C THR A 141 11.64 -4.54 -15.52
N PHE A 142 12.03 -5.80 -15.71
CA PHE A 142 11.79 -6.53 -16.95
C PHE A 142 11.35 -7.96 -16.65
N THR A 143 10.49 -8.52 -17.48
CA THR A 143 10.01 -9.89 -17.36
C THR A 143 10.49 -10.71 -18.54
N ILE A 144 11.17 -11.82 -18.26
CA ILE A 144 11.54 -12.81 -19.26
C ILE A 144 10.55 -13.98 -19.24
N ARG A 145 10.22 -14.46 -20.44
CA ARG A 145 9.39 -15.62 -20.69
C ARG A 145 10.26 -16.73 -21.26
N LEU A 146 10.14 -17.92 -20.69
CA LEU A 146 10.71 -19.15 -21.21
C LEU A 146 9.58 -20.05 -21.69
N SER A 147 9.64 -20.50 -22.93
CA SER A 147 8.79 -21.55 -23.47
C SER A 147 9.61 -22.81 -23.68
N ASN A 148 9.17 -23.92 -23.11
CA ASN A 148 9.79 -25.23 -23.30
C ASN A 148 8.85 -26.12 -24.10
N THR A 149 9.36 -26.73 -25.16
CA THR A 149 8.69 -27.80 -25.91
C THR A 149 9.44 -29.10 -25.67
N ALA A 150 8.82 -30.05 -24.97
CA ALA A 150 9.37 -31.41 -24.88
C ALA A 150 8.77 -32.29 -25.94
N THR A 151 9.59 -33.16 -26.53
CA THR A 151 9.18 -34.22 -27.44
C THR A 151 9.41 -35.55 -26.72
N CYS A 152 8.44 -36.46 -26.76
CA CYS A 152 8.55 -37.81 -26.24
C CYS A 152 9.13 -38.77 -27.29
N SER A 153 9.47 -39.99 -26.88
CA SER A 153 10.02 -41.04 -27.76
C SER A 153 9.08 -41.48 -28.88
N ASP A 154 7.78 -41.22 -28.75
CA ASP A 154 6.75 -41.46 -29.77
C ASP A 154 6.51 -40.25 -30.70
N ASN A 155 7.37 -39.23 -30.63
CA ASN A 155 7.23 -37.92 -31.31
C ASN A 155 6.04 -37.06 -30.88
N SER A 156 5.30 -37.44 -29.83
CA SER A 156 4.33 -36.50 -29.22
C SER A 156 5.09 -35.33 -28.60
N SER A 157 4.54 -34.12 -28.66
CA SER A 157 5.17 -32.93 -28.09
C SER A 157 4.19 -32.08 -27.29
N CYS A 158 4.66 -31.50 -26.20
CA CYS A 158 3.91 -30.55 -25.39
C CYS A 158 4.75 -29.30 -25.15
N THR A 159 4.09 -28.15 -25.18
CA THR A 159 4.72 -26.85 -24.95
C THR A 159 4.06 -26.18 -23.75
N ASN A 160 4.86 -25.64 -22.84
CA ASN A 160 4.38 -24.80 -21.75
C ASN A 160 5.34 -23.60 -21.59
N PHE A 161 4.92 -22.58 -20.85
CA PHE A 161 5.72 -21.39 -20.59
C PHE A 161 5.71 -21.00 -19.11
N THR A 162 6.72 -20.24 -18.70
CA THR A 162 6.81 -19.62 -17.38
C THR A 162 7.41 -18.23 -17.50
N TYR A 163 7.20 -17.41 -16.49
CA TYR A 163 7.69 -16.04 -16.43
C TYR A 163 8.63 -15.86 -15.24
N TYR A 164 9.60 -14.98 -15.40
CA TYR A 164 10.45 -14.52 -14.32
C TYR A 164 10.63 -13.01 -14.45
N THR A 165 10.16 -12.28 -13.46
CA THR A 165 10.35 -10.83 -13.38
C THR A 165 11.60 -10.55 -12.57
N ASP A 166 12.52 -9.80 -13.15
CA ASP A 166 13.73 -9.31 -12.50
C ASP A 166 13.73 -7.78 -12.49
N SER A 167 14.38 -7.21 -11.48
CA SER A 167 14.39 -5.76 -11.27
C SER A 167 15.82 -5.26 -11.40
N VAL A 168 16.04 -4.37 -12.37
CA VAL A 168 17.23 -3.53 -12.45
C VAL A 168 16.91 -2.25 -11.68
N ASN A 169 16.78 -2.39 -10.38
CA ASN A 169 16.91 -1.22 -9.53
C ASN A 169 18.41 -1.01 -9.36
N GLU A 170 18.92 0.15 -9.77
CA GLU A 170 19.99 0.75 -8.98
C GLU A 170 19.39 1.01 -7.60
N GLU A 171 19.31 -0.04 -6.77
CA GLU A 171 19.25 0.16 -5.34
C GLU A 171 20.56 0.85 -5.02
N ASN A 172 20.40 2.15 -4.87
CA ASN A 172 21.44 3.00 -4.37
C ASN A 172 21.28 3.02 -2.86
N CYS A 173 22.40 3.09 -2.16
CA CYS A 173 22.38 3.34 -0.74
C CYS A 173 21.62 4.62 -0.44
N THR A 174 20.64 4.50 0.45
CA THR A 174 19.98 5.67 1.02
C THR A 174 20.88 6.19 2.13
N CYS A 175 21.55 7.30 1.86
CA CYS A 175 22.40 7.99 2.83
C CYS A 175 21.52 8.93 3.66
N THR A 176 21.28 8.58 4.92
CA THR A 176 20.60 9.47 5.87
C THR A 176 21.65 10.10 6.75
N ALA A 177 21.82 11.43 6.63
CA ALA A 177 22.68 12.17 7.53
C ALA A 177 21.90 12.45 8.83
N GLY A 178 22.26 11.74 9.90
CA GLY A 178 21.72 11.98 11.24
C GLY A 178 22.39 13.17 11.93
N PRO A 179 22.10 13.39 13.22
CA PRO A 179 22.56 14.57 13.94
C PRO A 179 24.09 14.65 13.99
N VAL A 180 24.61 15.85 13.73
CA VAL A 180 26.01 16.20 13.93
C VAL A 180 26.15 16.82 15.31
N THR A 181 27.08 16.33 16.13
CA THR A 181 27.39 16.89 17.45
C THR A 181 28.81 17.44 17.45
N ILE A 182 29.00 18.58 18.11
CA ILE A 182 30.30 19.20 18.33
C ILE A 182 30.54 19.20 19.84
N THR A 183 31.67 18.65 20.29
CA THR A 183 32.00 18.56 21.71
C THR A 183 33.44 19.00 21.94
N PRO A 184 33.73 19.95 22.86
CA PRO A 184 35.10 20.24 23.25
C PRO A 184 35.72 19.03 23.94
N THR A 185 36.94 18.63 23.54
CA THR A 185 37.58 17.39 24.06
C THR A 185 38.93 17.62 24.72
N ASN A 186 39.67 18.65 24.34
CA ASN A 186 40.97 18.96 24.95
C ASN A 186 41.23 20.46 24.97
N LYS A 187 42.05 20.93 25.91
CA LYS A 187 42.57 22.30 25.96
C LYS A 187 44.05 22.27 26.28
N GLN A 188 44.86 22.85 25.40
CA GLN A 188 46.30 23.06 25.60
C GLN A 188 46.64 24.54 25.40
N GLY A 189 46.93 25.23 26.50
CA GLY A 189 47.10 26.69 26.51
C GLY A 189 45.84 27.40 26.01
N ASN A 190 46.01 28.30 25.02
CA ASN A 190 44.91 29.02 24.39
C ASN A 190 44.22 28.23 23.27
N THR A 191 44.59 26.96 23.05
CA THR A 191 44.01 26.16 21.97
C THR A 191 43.08 25.10 22.52
N TRP A 192 41.82 25.13 22.09
CA TRP A 192 40.82 24.12 22.37
C TRP A 192 40.69 23.15 21.20
N THR A 193 40.71 21.85 21.45
CA THR A 193 40.36 20.83 20.47
C THR A 193 38.87 20.53 20.61
N TYR A 194 38.13 20.66 19.51
CA TYR A 194 36.74 20.24 19.40
C TYR A 194 36.68 18.97 18.57
N GLN A 195 35.86 18.00 19.00
CA GLN A 195 35.58 16.78 18.27
C GLN A 195 34.15 16.81 17.74
N GLY A 196 34.03 16.48 16.47
CA GLY A 196 32.78 16.27 15.77
C GLY A 196 32.39 14.80 15.81
N SER A 197 31.11 14.51 15.99
CA SER A 197 30.56 13.21 15.66
C SER A 197 29.36 13.39 14.75
N ALA A 198 29.16 12.47 13.82
CA ALA A 198 28.00 12.47 12.96
C ALA A 198 27.45 11.05 12.97
N GLN A 199 26.21 10.90 13.41
CA GLN A 199 25.49 9.66 13.20
C GLN A 199 24.99 9.68 11.77
N ALA A 200 25.42 8.76 10.93
CA ALA A 200 24.89 8.61 9.60
C ALA A 200 24.66 7.14 9.33
N SER A 201 23.58 6.84 8.62
CA SER A 201 23.26 5.48 8.21
C SER A 201 23.19 5.43 6.69
N CYS A 202 23.80 4.37 6.16
CA CYS A 202 23.59 3.95 4.78
C CYS A 202 22.70 2.72 4.86
N THR A 203 21.47 2.83 4.38
CA THR A 203 20.51 1.71 4.37
C THR A 203 20.20 1.30 2.94
N GLY A 204 19.77 0.06 2.76
CA GLY A 204 19.54 -0.55 1.46
C GLY A 204 20.65 -1.53 1.07
N GLN A 205 20.62 -1.95 -0.19
CA GLN A 205 21.64 -2.79 -0.81
C GLN A 205 22.13 -2.10 -2.08
N HIS A 206 23.35 -2.40 -2.50
CA HIS A 206 23.92 -1.86 -3.74
C HIS A 206 24.72 -2.93 -4.47
N GLY A 207 24.91 -2.72 -5.78
CA GLY A 207 25.49 -3.71 -6.68
C GLY A 207 24.42 -4.42 -7.50
N THR A 208 24.82 -5.46 -8.22
CA THR A 208 23.91 -6.24 -9.05
C THR A 208 23.53 -7.52 -8.30
N SER A 209 22.24 -7.70 -7.97
CA SER A 209 21.71 -8.97 -7.45
C SER A 209 22.21 -10.17 -8.29
N PRO A 210 22.36 -11.40 -7.77
CA PRO A 210 22.15 -11.79 -6.38
C PRO A 210 23.28 -11.33 -5.44
N ASN A 211 24.37 -10.76 -5.96
CA ASN A 211 25.49 -10.25 -5.17
C ASN A 211 25.24 -8.79 -4.77
N LEU A 212 24.20 -8.60 -3.98
CA LEU A 212 23.90 -7.31 -3.36
C LEU A 212 24.74 -7.15 -2.10
N ASP A 213 25.63 -6.16 -2.10
CA ASP A 213 26.37 -5.78 -0.91
C ASP A 213 25.48 -4.87 -0.05
N SER A 214 25.35 -5.19 1.23
CA SER A 214 24.65 -4.33 2.19
C SER A 214 25.29 -2.95 2.20
N CYS A 215 24.45 -1.91 2.06
CA CYS A 215 24.92 -0.55 2.15
C CYS A 215 25.55 -0.31 3.52
N SER A 216 26.76 0.24 3.50
CA SER A 216 27.51 0.58 4.71
C SER A 216 28.16 1.95 4.52
N VAL A 217 28.42 2.63 5.64
CA VAL A 217 29.16 3.88 5.63
C VAL A 217 30.61 3.57 5.27
N GLN A 218 31.09 4.10 4.14
CA GLN A 218 32.48 3.94 3.72
C GLN A 218 33.39 4.99 4.36
N ASN A 219 32.96 6.24 4.35
CA ASN A 219 33.76 7.35 4.88
C ASN A 219 32.85 8.48 5.38
N THR A 220 33.27 9.18 6.43
CA THR A 220 32.66 10.43 6.85
C THR A 220 33.73 11.50 6.82
N ALA A 221 33.62 12.41 5.85
CA ALA A 221 34.48 13.58 5.75
C ALA A 221 33.92 14.70 6.62
N TYR A 222 34.80 15.39 7.34
CA TYR A 222 34.44 16.52 8.18
C TYR A 222 34.96 17.80 7.52
N SER A 223 34.28 18.92 7.75
CA SER A 223 34.73 20.24 7.33
C SER A 223 34.35 21.27 8.39
N TRP A 224 35.35 21.89 9.00
CA TRP A 224 35.18 22.88 10.05
C TRP A 224 35.32 24.30 9.52
N SER A 225 34.43 25.18 9.99
CA SER A 225 34.57 26.63 9.81
C SER A 225 34.26 27.36 11.13
N ILE A 226 34.78 28.57 11.28
CA ILE A 226 34.60 29.39 12.49
C ILE A 226 34.19 30.80 12.12
N LEU A 227 33.24 31.34 12.84
CA LEU A 227 32.84 32.75 12.80
C LEU A 227 33.15 33.39 14.16
N ALA A 228 34.21 34.20 14.22
CA ALA A 228 34.66 34.86 15.44
C ALA A 228 34.58 36.38 15.31
N GLN A 229 33.75 37.05 16.12
CA GLN A 229 33.64 38.51 16.09
C GLN A 229 34.96 39.15 16.56
N GLY A 230 35.57 39.99 15.71
CA GLY A 230 36.82 40.67 16.00
C GLY A 230 38.07 39.78 16.01
N GLY A 231 38.00 38.56 15.46
CA GLY A 231 39.15 37.64 15.43
C GLY A 231 39.51 37.03 16.80
N SER A 232 38.54 36.98 17.72
CA SER A 232 38.69 36.40 19.07
C SER A 232 39.18 34.95 19.05
N ALA A 233 38.86 34.18 18.01
CA ALA A 233 39.32 32.80 17.81
C ALA A 233 39.62 32.50 16.34
N SER A 234 40.49 31.52 16.08
CA SER A 234 40.84 31.04 14.74
C SER A 234 41.08 29.53 14.73
N LEU A 235 40.70 28.84 13.65
CA LEU A 235 41.06 27.43 13.47
C LEU A 235 42.57 27.30 13.22
N THR A 236 43.22 26.36 13.88
CA THR A 236 44.61 25.99 13.67
C THR A 236 44.72 24.50 13.35
N GLY A 237 45.54 24.12 12.38
CA GLY A 237 45.66 22.73 11.93
C GLY A 237 44.61 22.31 10.87
N PRO A 238 44.48 20.99 10.59
CA PRO A 238 43.60 20.47 9.55
C PRO A 238 42.11 20.69 9.90
N THR A 239 41.36 21.30 9.00
CA THR A 239 39.92 21.54 9.17
C THR A 239 39.05 20.41 8.59
N ASN A 240 39.66 19.33 8.12
CA ASN A 240 38.98 18.20 7.50
C ASN A 240 38.95 16.91 8.35
N GLY A 241 39.45 16.99 9.58
CA GLY A 241 39.46 15.87 10.52
C GLY A 241 38.23 15.82 11.41
N GLN A 242 38.02 14.68 12.07
CA GLN A 242 36.98 14.55 13.09
C GLN A 242 37.20 15.49 14.27
N THR A 243 38.43 15.98 14.47
CA THR A 243 38.77 17.02 15.43
C THR A 243 39.30 18.27 14.74
N VAL A 244 39.09 19.44 15.35
CA VAL A 244 39.71 20.70 14.95
C VAL A 244 40.25 21.42 16.17
N ASN A 245 41.39 22.09 16.01
CA ASN A 245 41.93 22.96 17.04
C ASN A 245 41.49 24.41 16.78
N VAL A 246 41.08 25.09 17.84
CA VAL A 246 40.60 26.47 17.85
C VAL A 246 41.48 27.24 18.82
N THR A 247 42.34 28.10 18.29
CA THR A 247 43.18 28.97 19.10
C THR A 247 42.43 30.26 19.43
N ILE A 248 42.31 30.54 20.72
CA ILE A 248 41.70 31.76 21.27
C ILE A 248 42.76 32.85 21.28
N ASN A 249 42.58 33.85 20.44
CA ASN A 249 43.51 34.96 20.28
C ASN A 249 43.21 36.07 21.29
N ASN A 250 41.93 36.32 21.59
CA ASN A 250 41.46 37.32 22.54
C ASN A 250 40.14 36.86 23.19
N SER A 251 39.81 37.40 24.36
CA SER A 251 38.53 37.13 25.01
C SER A 251 37.35 37.61 24.14
N GLY A 252 36.42 36.72 23.80
CA GLY A 252 35.25 37.02 22.96
C GLY A 252 34.47 35.76 22.60
N SER A 253 33.29 35.93 22.00
CA SER A 253 32.49 34.80 21.50
C SER A 253 32.91 34.39 20.09
N PHE A 254 32.71 33.12 19.78
CA PHE A 254 32.84 32.57 18.44
C PHE A 254 31.83 31.42 18.22
N GLU A 255 31.52 31.16 16.96
CA GLU A 255 30.65 30.07 16.53
C GLU A 255 31.43 29.12 15.63
N LEU A 256 31.45 27.84 15.97
CA LEU A 256 32.01 26.76 15.17
C LEU A 256 30.90 26.11 14.35
N ARG A 257 31.12 25.92 13.06
CA ARG A 257 30.29 25.10 12.20
C ARG A 257 31.06 23.86 11.78
N LEU A 258 30.42 22.71 11.93
CA LEU A 258 30.90 21.44 11.42
C LEU A 258 29.94 20.94 10.34
N ASP A 259 30.43 20.76 9.13
CA ASP A 259 29.76 20.00 8.08
C ASP A 259 30.33 18.57 8.07
N ALA A 260 29.47 17.56 8.18
CA ALA A 260 29.86 16.16 8.09
C ALA A 260 29.21 15.53 6.85
N THR A 261 30.03 15.12 5.90
CA THR A 261 29.63 14.48 4.65
C THR A 261 29.94 13.00 4.72
N THR A 262 28.90 12.17 4.86
CA THR A 262 29.01 10.72 4.83
C THR A 262 28.91 10.22 3.40
N THR A 263 29.81 9.31 3.02
CA THR A 263 29.82 8.61 1.73
C THR A 263 29.46 7.14 1.98
N CYS A 264 28.41 6.65 1.33
CA CYS A 264 28.02 5.25 1.36
C CYS A 264 28.89 4.40 0.43
N SER A 265 28.78 3.08 0.57
CA SER A 265 29.52 2.10 -0.23
C SER A 265 29.29 2.19 -1.74
N ASP A 266 28.18 2.78 -2.19
CA ASP A 266 27.88 3.09 -3.59
C ASP A 266 28.42 4.45 -4.08
N GLY A 267 29.13 5.18 -3.22
CA GLY A 267 29.66 6.51 -3.52
C GLY A 267 28.66 7.66 -3.33
N LYS A 268 27.40 7.40 -2.93
CA LYS A 268 26.46 8.48 -2.62
C LYS A 268 26.85 9.19 -1.33
N THR A 269 26.73 10.51 -1.35
CA THR A 269 27.07 11.36 -0.20
C THR A 269 25.86 12.07 0.38
N CYS A 270 25.77 12.13 1.70
CA CYS A 270 24.82 12.99 2.42
C CYS A 270 25.58 13.89 3.40
N THR A 271 25.19 15.17 3.47
CA THR A 271 25.84 16.15 4.35
C THR A 271 24.83 16.70 5.34
N ASN A 272 25.19 16.71 6.63
CA ASN A 272 24.48 17.46 7.65
C ASN A 272 25.46 18.37 8.38
N TYR A 273 24.96 19.37 9.08
CA TYR A 273 25.78 20.34 9.78
C TYR A 273 25.22 20.67 11.16
N ASN A 274 26.09 21.16 12.04
CA ASN A 274 25.68 21.75 13.30
C ASN A 274 26.55 22.96 13.66
N PHE A 275 26.02 23.83 14.51
CA PHE A 275 26.71 24.99 15.06
C PHE A 275 26.97 24.79 16.55
N TYR A 276 28.09 25.30 17.04
CA TYR A 276 28.45 25.35 18.44
C TYR A 276 28.99 26.73 18.79
N THR A 277 28.29 27.44 19.66
CA THR A 277 28.70 28.76 20.14
C THR A 277 29.43 28.65 21.47
N ASP A 278 30.57 29.32 21.59
CA ASP A 278 31.38 29.38 22.82
C ASP A 278 31.84 30.83 23.09
N SER A 279 32.18 31.12 24.33
CA SER A 279 32.76 32.40 24.76
C SER A 279 33.94 32.13 25.68
N SER A 280 35.15 32.16 25.10
CA SER A 280 36.38 31.79 25.82
C SER A 280 37.13 33.01 26.35
N LYS A 281 37.69 32.88 27.56
CA LYS A 281 38.70 33.79 28.14
C LYS A 281 40.09 33.13 28.06
N VAL A 282 41.15 33.93 27.87
CA VAL A 282 42.55 33.47 27.85
C VAL A 282 42.93 33.03 29.28
N ASP A 283 43.15 31.73 29.50
CA ASP A 283 43.43 31.18 30.84
C ASP A 283 44.95 31.08 31.09
N SER A 284 45.38 31.52 32.27
CA SER A 284 46.72 31.25 32.84
C SER A 284 46.82 29.83 33.39
N ALA A 285 48.05 29.31 33.58
CA ALA A 285 48.32 27.97 34.12
C ALA A 285 47.56 27.72 35.44
N LYS A 286 46.91 26.55 35.55
CA LYS A 286 46.12 26.16 36.73
C LYS A 286 47.02 25.51 37.78
N HIS A 287 47.07 26.14 38.94
CA HIS A 287 47.61 25.61 40.19
C HIS A 287 46.45 25.06 41.03
N CYS A 288 46.74 24.21 42.03
CA CYS A 288 45.70 23.84 42.99
C CYS A 288 45.19 25.10 43.69
N SER A 289 43.88 25.34 43.60
CA SER A 289 43.25 26.42 44.36
C SER A 289 43.01 25.89 45.76
N CYS A 290 43.71 26.46 46.73
CA CYS A 290 43.56 26.09 48.11
C CYS A 290 42.56 27.04 48.78
N ASP A 291 41.32 26.59 48.89
CA ASP A 291 40.27 27.28 49.63
C ASP A 291 39.89 26.40 50.82
N VAL A 292 40.71 26.49 51.87
CA VAL A 292 40.57 25.75 53.12
C VAL A 292 40.36 26.75 54.22
N ASP A 293 39.13 26.84 54.65
CA ASP A 293 38.78 27.47 55.91
C ASP A 293 38.99 26.44 57.02
N ILE A 294 39.65 26.85 58.09
CA ILE A 294 39.86 25.98 59.24
C ILE A 294 38.84 26.40 60.26
N ASP A 295 37.94 25.51 60.62
CA ASP A 295 36.96 25.71 61.68
C ASP A 295 37.26 24.72 62.81
N CYS A 296 36.62 24.87 63.96
CA CYS A 296 36.69 23.93 65.05
C CYS A 296 35.29 23.62 65.60
N ALA A 297 34.97 22.32 65.63
CA ALA A 297 33.72 21.83 66.18
C ALA A 297 33.94 21.20 67.54
N LYS A 298 33.04 21.48 68.49
CA LYS A 298 32.98 20.77 69.78
C LYS A 298 32.40 19.38 69.57
N VAL A 299 33.14 18.35 69.97
CA VAL A 299 32.79 16.93 69.72
C VAL A 299 32.15 16.27 70.93
N ASN A 300 32.63 16.57 72.13
CA ASN A 300 32.14 15.93 73.35
C ASN A 300 32.27 16.86 74.57
N GLU A 301 31.37 16.71 75.53
CA GLU A 301 31.40 17.41 76.82
C GLU A 301 31.09 16.39 77.93
N GLN A 302 32.09 16.11 78.77
CA GLN A 302 31.97 15.16 79.86
C GLN A 302 32.60 15.74 81.12
N GLY A 303 31.76 16.15 82.07
CA GLY A 303 32.18 16.78 83.32
C GLY A 303 32.92 18.10 83.07
N SER A 304 34.11 18.24 83.67
CA SER A 304 34.98 19.40 83.48
C SER A 304 35.89 19.28 82.25
N THR A 305 35.59 18.40 81.29
CA THR A 305 36.39 18.21 80.08
C THR A 305 35.53 18.36 78.83
N ARG A 306 36.03 19.14 77.86
CA ARG A 306 35.41 19.38 76.57
C ARG A 306 36.41 19.00 75.48
N THR A 307 35.95 18.27 74.46
CA THR A 307 36.78 17.83 73.35
C THR A 307 36.37 18.59 72.09
N TYR A 308 37.35 19.12 71.37
CA TYR A 308 37.17 19.86 70.12
C TYR A 308 37.92 19.16 69.01
N THR A 309 37.40 19.21 67.79
CA THR A 309 38.08 18.71 66.60
C THR A 309 38.19 19.83 65.57
N GLY A 310 39.32 19.84 64.88
CA GLY A 310 39.61 20.76 63.80
C GLY A 310 38.87 20.24 62.57
N VAL A 311 37.99 21.07 62.04
CA VAL A 311 37.19 20.78 60.86
C VAL A 311 37.73 21.62 59.73
N MET A 312 38.32 20.97 58.74
CA MET A 312 38.67 21.64 57.50
C MET A 312 37.41 21.79 56.66
N LYS A 313 37.01 23.03 56.40
CA LYS A 313 35.93 23.39 55.46
C LYS A 313 36.55 23.82 54.15
N GLY A 314 36.18 23.13 53.09
CA GLY A 314 36.85 23.27 51.80
C GLY A 314 38.03 22.31 51.67
N GLY A 315 38.86 22.54 50.67
CA GLY A 315 39.90 21.60 50.27
C GLY A 315 40.75 22.16 49.13
N CYS A 316 41.79 21.41 48.78
CA CYS A 316 42.53 21.68 47.55
C CYS A 316 41.63 21.30 46.39
N THR A 317 41.06 22.30 45.72
CA THR A 317 40.13 22.09 44.60
C THR A 317 40.79 22.50 43.29
N GLY A 318 40.34 21.87 42.20
CA GLY A 318 40.89 22.08 40.88
C GLY A 318 41.79 20.94 40.42
N GLU A 319 42.57 21.24 39.40
CA GLU A 319 43.35 20.30 38.62
C GLU A 319 44.70 20.98 38.33
N PHE A 320 45.81 20.30 38.59
CA PHE A 320 47.14 20.87 38.35
C PHE A 320 47.90 20.07 37.28
N GLY A 321 48.72 20.78 36.51
CA GLY A 321 49.48 20.25 35.39
C GLY A 321 49.37 21.15 34.15
N ALA A 322 50.21 20.90 33.13
CA ALA A 322 50.27 21.72 31.93
C ALA A 322 49.41 21.21 30.75
N SER A 323 48.84 20.00 30.85
CA SER A 323 47.93 19.40 29.85
C SER A 323 47.20 18.16 30.44
N PRO A 324 45.97 17.82 29.99
CA PRO A 324 45.22 16.65 30.46
C PRO A 324 45.93 15.29 30.22
N PRO A 325 45.64 14.26 31.05
CA PRO A 325 44.76 14.32 32.20
C PRO A 325 45.44 15.08 33.34
N TYR A 326 44.81 16.17 33.78
CA TYR A 326 45.31 16.94 34.89
C TYR A 326 45.13 16.12 36.16
N GLN A 327 46.08 16.23 37.09
CA GLN A 327 45.98 15.49 38.34
C GLN A 327 44.96 16.21 39.23
N PRO A 328 43.96 15.51 39.79
CA PRO A 328 43.01 16.13 40.70
C PRO A 328 43.75 16.64 41.92
N CYS A 329 43.48 17.88 42.29
CA CYS A 329 44.00 18.47 43.52
C CYS A 329 43.37 17.76 44.72
N GLY A 330 44.20 17.42 45.70
CA GLY A 330 43.80 16.76 46.93
C GLY A 330 44.67 17.23 48.10
N VAL A 331 44.15 17.09 49.31
CA VAL A 331 44.89 17.44 50.52
C VAL A 331 45.90 16.34 50.83
N ASN A 332 47.19 16.67 50.84
CA ASN A 332 48.28 15.71 51.05
C ASN A 332 48.62 15.56 52.55
N LYS A 333 48.69 16.67 53.27
CA LYS A 333 48.99 16.69 54.71
C LYS A 333 48.35 17.88 55.40
N VAL A 334 47.86 17.66 56.61
CA VAL A 334 47.34 18.69 57.51
C VAL A 334 48.08 18.59 58.83
N VAL A 335 48.67 19.68 59.28
CA VAL A 335 49.30 19.78 60.61
C VAL A 335 48.45 20.70 61.46
N TRP A 336 47.93 20.16 62.56
CA TRP A 336 47.07 20.90 63.49
C TRP A 336 47.92 21.51 64.60
N SER A 337 47.52 22.67 65.09
CA SER A 337 48.01 23.20 66.36
C SER A 337 46.90 23.90 67.11
N TRP A 338 46.82 23.61 68.41
CA TRP A 338 45.81 24.17 69.31
C TRP A 338 46.48 25.00 70.40
N SER A 339 45.87 26.15 70.70
CA SER A 339 46.25 26.97 71.84
C SER A 339 45.01 27.63 72.44
N ILE A 340 45.08 27.99 73.72
CA ILE A 340 44.04 28.84 74.32
C ILE A 340 44.50 30.28 74.11
N ALA A 341 43.77 31.01 73.27
CA ALA A 341 44.06 32.39 72.92
C ALA A 341 43.62 33.36 74.02
N GLU A 342 42.50 33.05 74.70
CA GLU A 342 41.95 33.85 75.81
C GLU A 342 41.32 32.93 76.86
N GLY A 343 41.38 33.31 78.15
CA GLY A 343 40.74 32.54 79.23
C GLY A 343 41.57 31.37 79.79
N ASN A 344 42.90 31.48 79.83
CA ASN A 344 43.80 30.43 80.35
C ASN A 344 43.59 30.10 81.84
N ASN A 345 42.89 30.97 82.58
CA ASN A 345 42.44 30.75 83.95
C ASN A 345 41.08 30.04 84.04
N VAL A 346 40.35 29.93 82.92
CA VAL A 346 39.04 29.29 82.78
C VAL A 346 39.18 27.87 82.21
N ALA A 347 40.17 27.64 81.34
CA ALA A 347 40.40 26.34 80.72
C ALA A 347 41.89 26.08 80.43
N GLN A 348 42.29 24.80 80.34
CA GLN A 348 43.62 24.35 79.90
C GLN A 348 43.51 23.19 78.91
N ILE A 349 44.39 23.11 77.91
CA ILE A 349 44.48 21.94 77.01
C ILE A 349 45.14 20.78 77.77
N VAL A 350 44.52 19.60 77.73
CA VAL A 350 45.01 18.36 78.36
C VAL A 350 45.24 17.32 77.27
N GLY A 351 46.50 17.12 76.91
CA GLY A 351 46.93 16.20 75.85
C GLY A 351 47.78 16.87 74.77
N PRO A 352 48.18 16.11 73.72
CA PRO A 352 48.96 16.64 72.60
C PRO A 352 48.14 17.66 71.79
N ALA A 353 48.64 18.90 71.73
CA ALA A 353 47.95 20.01 71.06
C ALA A 353 48.18 20.06 69.54
N ASP A 354 48.85 19.06 68.97
CA ASP A 354 49.17 18.94 67.55
C ASP A 354 48.29 17.91 66.80
N GLN A 355 47.29 17.37 67.50
CA GLN A 355 46.32 16.45 66.92
C GLN A 355 45.10 17.19 66.37
N GLN A 356 44.40 16.56 65.41
CA GLN A 356 43.15 17.10 64.88
C GLN A 356 42.11 17.31 65.99
N THR A 357 42.11 16.44 66.99
CA THR A 357 41.22 16.53 68.15
C THR A 357 42.02 16.93 69.39
N VAL A 358 41.53 17.92 70.15
CA VAL A 358 42.11 18.36 71.42
C VAL A 358 41.10 18.25 72.55
N THR A 359 41.56 17.84 73.74
CA THR A 359 40.74 17.86 74.95
C THR A 359 41.14 19.03 75.82
N VAL A 360 40.15 19.74 76.35
CA VAL A 360 40.29 20.97 77.13
C VAL A 360 39.60 20.76 78.46
N GLN A 361 40.34 20.90 79.55
CA GLN A 361 39.83 20.84 80.91
C GLN A 361 39.44 22.22 81.40
N ILE A 362 38.21 22.35 81.88
CA ILE A 362 37.62 23.56 82.44
C ILE A 362 38.01 23.67 83.90
N LEU A 363 38.65 24.78 84.25
CA LEU A 363 39.22 25.07 85.56
C LEU A 363 38.34 26.02 86.38
N ALA A 364 37.56 26.89 85.72
CA ALA A 364 36.65 27.83 86.37
C ALA A 364 35.50 28.25 85.43
N THR A 365 34.49 28.91 85.96
CA THR A 365 33.38 29.49 85.19
C THR A 365 33.83 30.76 84.44
N GLY A 366 33.52 30.87 83.15
CA GLY A 366 33.93 32.01 82.32
C GLY A 366 33.98 31.66 80.82
N SER A 367 34.35 32.61 79.97
CA SER A 367 34.62 32.34 78.55
C SER A 367 36.10 32.07 78.31
N TYR A 368 36.39 31.14 77.41
CA TYR A 368 37.72 30.93 76.87
C TYR A 368 37.63 30.79 75.35
N THR A 369 38.70 31.13 74.67
CA THR A 369 38.77 31.09 73.22
C THR A 369 39.88 30.12 72.84
N LEU A 370 39.53 29.02 72.18
CA LEU A 370 40.49 28.11 71.57
C LEU A 370 40.86 28.66 70.20
N ARG A 371 42.15 28.73 69.92
CA ARG A 371 42.68 28.97 68.59
C ARG A 371 43.12 27.63 68.01
N VAL A 372 42.51 27.26 66.90
CA VAL A 372 42.96 26.14 66.06
C VAL A 372 43.66 26.71 64.84
N GLN A 373 44.79 26.12 64.46
CA GLN A 373 45.44 26.40 63.20
C GLN A 373 45.69 25.07 62.48
N GLY A 374 45.36 25.03 61.19
CA GLY A 374 45.58 23.87 60.33
C GLY A 374 46.43 24.28 59.14
N ASP A 375 47.69 23.87 59.10
CA ASP A 375 48.55 24.12 57.94
C ASP A 375 48.32 23.00 56.92
N VAL A 376 47.73 23.36 55.76
CA VAL A 376 47.33 22.43 54.70
C VAL A 376 48.33 22.47 53.55
N THR A 377 48.78 21.29 53.12
CA THR A 377 49.61 21.12 51.92
C THR A 377 48.83 20.37 50.84
N CYS A 378 48.68 20.98 49.66
CA CYS A 378 48.01 20.36 48.51
C CYS A 378 48.93 19.37 47.77
N SER A 379 48.33 18.51 46.95
CA SER A 379 49.00 17.44 46.20
C SER A 379 49.98 17.93 45.12
N ASP A 380 49.95 19.21 44.73
CA ASP A 380 50.90 19.80 43.78
C ASP A 380 52.24 20.22 44.42
N GLY A 381 52.36 20.10 45.75
CA GLY A 381 53.60 20.24 46.52
C GLY A 381 54.20 21.65 46.57
N ASN A 382 53.62 22.64 45.88
CA ASN A 382 54.24 23.94 45.65
C ASN A 382 53.58 25.11 46.41
N GLN A 383 52.43 24.91 47.05
CA GLN A 383 51.83 25.91 47.92
C GLN A 383 51.38 25.29 49.25
N SER A 384 52.03 25.71 50.35
CA SER A 384 51.36 25.69 51.66
C SER A 384 50.34 26.82 51.63
N CYS A 385 49.07 26.50 51.85
CA CYS A 385 48.03 27.50 52.01
C CYS A 385 48.43 28.29 53.27
N GLY A 386 48.73 29.59 53.09
CA GLY A 386 49.65 30.33 53.98
C GLY A 386 49.35 30.23 55.49
N PRO A 387 50.33 30.55 56.35
CA PRO A 387 50.33 30.25 57.80
C PRO A 387 49.31 31.05 58.65
N PHE A 388 48.19 31.49 58.08
CA PHE A 388 47.25 32.42 58.70
C PHE A 388 45.79 31.94 58.74
N ASN A 389 45.46 30.73 58.26
CA ASN A 389 44.12 30.18 58.47
C ASN A 389 44.06 29.52 59.84
N PHE A 390 43.79 30.36 60.83
CA PHE A 390 43.41 29.95 62.17
C PHE A 390 41.99 30.46 62.41
N ASP A 391 41.24 29.70 63.20
CA ASP A 391 39.94 30.11 63.67
C ASP A 391 39.85 29.99 65.17
N TYR A 392 38.87 30.69 65.73
CA TYR A 392 38.66 30.86 67.14
C TYR A 392 37.35 30.22 67.54
N CYS A 393 37.41 29.06 68.18
CA CYS A 393 36.28 28.49 68.90
C CYS A 393 36.18 29.21 70.23
N LYS A 394 35.37 30.27 70.27
CA LYS A 394 34.89 30.84 71.53
C LYS A 394 33.95 29.83 72.16
N ASP A 395 34.28 29.38 73.36
CA ASP A 395 33.35 28.60 74.17
C ASP A 395 33.26 29.23 75.56
N SER A 396 32.06 29.27 76.09
CA SER A 396 31.82 29.70 77.46
C SER A 396 31.49 28.50 78.32
N ALA A 397 32.16 28.40 79.46
CA ALA A 397 31.75 27.53 80.55
C ALA A 397 30.54 28.14 81.29
N ASN A 398 29.56 28.67 80.54
CA ASN A 398 28.29 29.18 81.00
C ASN A 398 27.18 28.77 80.01
N VAL A 399 26.12 28.20 80.58
CA VAL A 399 24.92 27.68 79.90
C VAL A 399 24.17 28.84 79.26
N ASP A 400 24.12 28.92 77.93
CA ASP A 400 23.31 29.91 77.20
C ASP A 400 22.37 29.24 76.18
N LYS A 401 21.18 29.82 76.06
CA LYS A 401 19.90 29.19 75.68
C LYS A 401 19.44 29.59 74.26
N THR A 402 19.41 28.68 73.28
CA THR A 402 18.68 28.84 71.99
C THR A 402 18.06 27.53 71.51
N CYS A 403 16.82 27.57 71.02
CA CYS A 403 16.10 26.43 70.42
C CYS A 403 16.75 25.99 69.11
N GLY A 404 16.78 24.69 68.82
CA GLY A 404 17.26 24.14 67.54
C GLY A 404 16.13 24.03 66.52
N PHE A 405 16.39 24.43 65.27
CA PHE A 405 15.49 24.24 64.13
C PHE A 405 16.17 23.33 63.11
N VAL A 406 15.48 22.28 62.67
CA VAL A 406 15.95 21.35 61.63
C VAL A 406 14.78 21.05 60.71
N TYR A 407 14.99 21.13 59.39
CA TYR A 407 14.06 20.56 58.41
C TYR A 407 14.75 19.46 57.64
N THR A 408 13.99 18.43 57.29
CA THR A 408 14.46 17.32 56.45
C THR A 408 13.51 17.13 55.28
N GLU A 409 14.09 17.00 54.09
CA GLU A 409 13.38 16.64 52.87
C GLU A 409 13.47 15.15 52.67
N SER A 410 12.37 14.55 52.22
CA SER A 410 12.29 13.13 51.96
C SER A 410 11.41 12.89 50.76
N ASN A 411 11.91 12.09 49.84
CA ASN A 411 11.19 11.58 48.66
C ASN A 411 10.25 10.41 49.01
N VAL A 412 9.54 10.52 50.13
CA VAL A 412 8.66 9.46 50.64
C VAL A 412 7.31 10.07 51.01
N PRO A 413 6.18 9.55 50.50
CA PRO A 413 6.06 8.33 49.69
C PRO A 413 6.50 8.49 48.24
N ALA A 414 7.37 7.57 47.78
CA ALA A 414 7.96 7.61 46.45
C ALA A 414 6.91 7.66 45.32
N MET A 415 7.26 8.36 44.24
CA MET A 415 6.56 8.43 42.98
C MET A 415 6.11 7.05 42.49
N SER A 416 4.85 6.98 42.05
CA SER A 416 4.32 5.79 41.37
C SER A 416 3.26 6.17 40.35
N GLY A 417 3.13 5.36 39.31
CA GLY A 417 2.16 5.54 38.25
C GLY A 417 2.26 4.47 37.19
N GLY A 418 1.39 4.57 36.18
CA GLY A 418 1.31 3.62 35.08
C GLY A 418 0.04 3.81 34.26
N LEU A 419 -0.48 2.73 33.69
CA LEU A 419 -1.67 2.78 32.83
C LEU A 419 -2.97 2.97 33.62
N SER A 420 -3.60 4.14 33.45
CA SER A 420 -4.84 4.53 34.12
C SER A 420 -6.00 3.57 33.83
N ASN A 421 -6.88 3.41 34.81
CA ASN A 421 -8.14 2.68 34.67
C ASN A 421 -9.14 3.35 33.71
N ALA A 422 -8.90 4.60 33.32
CA ALA A 422 -9.65 5.27 32.25
C ALA A 422 -9.36 4.68 30.86
N THR A 423 -8.22 3.98 30.69
CA THR A 423 -7.90 3.28 29.44
C THR A 423 -8.81 2.07 29.26
N PRO A 424 -9.53 1.93 28.12
CA PRO A 424 -10.36 0.76 27.84
C PRO A 424 -9.52 -0.52 27.85
N ARG A 425 -9.84 -1.47 28.74
CA ARG A 425 -9.10 -2.76 28.85
C ARG A 425 -9.44 -3.74 27.74
N HIS A 426 -10.63 -3.61 27.15
CA HIS A 426 -11.06 -4.36 25.99
C HIS A 426 -11.77 -3.40 25.04
N ALA A 427 -11.42 -3.42 23.76
CA ALA A 427 -12.06 -2.61 22.74
C ALA A 427 -12.17 -3.39 21.44
N ARG A 428 -13.31 -3.25 20.77
CA ARG A 428 -13.45 -3.68 19.38
C ARG A 428 -13.38 -2.45 18.50
N ILE A 429 -12.33 -2.35 17.70
CA ILE A 429 -12.03 -1.19 16.87
C ILE A 429 -11.89 -1.64 15.42
N ARG A 430 -11.96 -0.73 14.45
CA ARG A 430 -11.62 -1.08 13.08
C ARG A 430 -10.11 -1.09 12.90
N ARG A 431 -9.69 -1.73 11.83
CA ARG A 431 -8.27 -1.87 11.48
C ARG A 431 -7.53 -0.53 11.28
N ASP A 432 -8.24 0.51 10.87
CA ASP A 432 -7.72 1.87 10.71
C ASP A 432 -8.13 2.84 11.84
N ASP A 433 -8.74 2.31 12.91
CA ASP A 433 -8.99 3.05 14.15
C ASP A 433 -7.77 2.94 15.09
N TYR A 434 -7.77 3.78 16.13
CA TYR A 434 -6.68 3.88 17.08
C TYR A 434 -7.14 3.56 18.51
N VAL A 435 -6.16 3.27 19.37
CA VAL A 435 -6.36 3.03 20.80
C VAL A 435 -5.83 4.25 21.56
N SER A 436 -6.65 4.85 22.41
CA SER A 436 -6.16 5.86 23.35
C SER A 436 -5.56 5.17 24.58
N LEU A 437 -4.35 5.55 24.94
CA LEU A 437 -3.69 5.11 26.18
C LEU A 437 -3.54 6.32 27.10
N ILE A 438 -3.95 6.14 28.36
CA ILE A 438 -3.97 7.20 29.37
C ILE A 438 -3.11 6.72 30.52
N ALA A 439 -2.04 7.45 30.83
CA ALA A 439 -1.26 7.23 32.02
C ALA A 439 -1.79 8.09 33.18
N GLU A 440 -1.60 7.60 34.40
CA GLU A 440 -1.74 8.40 35.60
C GLU A 440 -0.53 8.15 36.49
N GLY A 441 -0.11 9.17 37.21
CA GLY A 441 1.03 9.13 38.09
C GLY A 441 0.87 10.20 39.14
N LYS A 442 1.35 9.91 40.33
CA LYS A 442 1.40 10.87 41.43
C LYS A 442 2.77 10.79 42.06
N ASP A 443 3.26 11.95 42.43
CA ASP A 443 4.46 12.11 43.18
C ASP A 443 4.14 12.95 44.42
N TYR A 444 4.63 12.50 45.57
CA TYR A 444 4.38 13.10 46.86
C TYR A 444 5.65 13.07 47.69
N ASP A 445 6.35 14.18 47.74
CA ASP A 445 7.44 14.33 48.69
C ASP A 445 6.92 14.84 50.04
N LYS A 446 7.82 14.86 51.02
CA LYS A 446 7.54 15.48 52.30
C LYS A 446 8.70 16.32 52.81
N VAL A 447 8.34 17.41 53.48
CA VAL A 447 9.23 18.21 54.32
C VAL A 447 8.82 17.99 55.77
N THR A 448 9.70 17.42 56.57
CA THR A 448 9.51 17.33 58.01
C THR A 448 10.20 18.50 58.68
N ILE A 449 9.43 19.30 59.41
CA ILE A 449 9.90 20.46 60.17
C ILE A 449 9.98 20.07 61.64
N GLU A 450 11.18 20.05 62.22
CA GLU A 450 11.41 19.72 63.64
C GLU A 450 11.81 20.99 64.43
N CYS A 451 11.06 21.28 65.48
CA CYS A 451 11.40 22.32 66.47
C CYS A 451 11.85 21.64 67.78
N THR A 452 13.13 21.77 68.13
CA THR A 452 13.70 21.21 69.37
C THR A 452 13.85 22.29 70.45
N PRO A 453 13.32 22.08 71.67
CA PRO A 453 13.51 23.02 72.78
C PRO A 453 14.99 23.20 73.15
N SER A 454 15.37 24.41 73.58
CA SER A 454 16.69 24.70 74.17
C SER A 454 16.93 23.86 75.44
N TYR A 455 18.17 23.46 75.70
CA TYR A 455 18.60 22.50 76.74
C TYR A 455 18.18 22.80 78.21
N ASP A 456 17.65 23.98 78.51
CA ASP A 456 17.13 24.37 79.84
C ASP A 456 15.61 24.20 80.00
N CYS A 457 14.91 23.75 78.97
CA CYS A 457 13.54 23.27 79.09
C CYS A 457 13.60 21.85 79.67
N ASP A 458 12.81 21.58 80.72
CA ASP A 458 12.70 20.26 81.38
C ASP A 458 12.82 19.12 80.35
N SER A 459 13.72 18.17 80.60
CA SER A 459 13.94 16.97 79.78
C SER A 459 12.67 16.15 79.46
N THR A 460 11.54 16.47 80.10
CA THR A 460 10.21 15.96 79.77
C THR A 460 9.49 16.69 78.63
N GLN A 461 9.99 17.84 78.16
CA GLN A 461 9.41 18.62 77.06
C GLN A 461 9.74 17.99 75.71
N LYS A 462 8.69 17.48 75.06
CA LYS A 462 8.78 16.75 73.79
C LYS A 462 9.07 17.71 72.63
N LYS A 463 9.78 17.20 71.63
CA LYS A 463 9.95 17.82 70.31
C LYS A 463 8.58 17.98 69.65
N SER A 464 8.42 18.97 68.76
CA SER A 464 7.30 18.96 67.81
C SER A 464 7.81 18.76 66.40
N THR A 465 7.07 17.97 65.64
CA THR A 465 7.32 17.69 64.24
C THR A 465 6.06 17.97 63.44
N LYS A 466 6.22 18.71 62.34
CA LYS A 466 5.16 19.00 61.38
C LYS A 466 5.58 18.45 60.03
N GLU A 467 4.75 17.61 59.42
CA GLU A 467 4.99 17.12 58.06
C GLU A 467 4.21 17.99 57.07
N VAL A 468 4.90 18.50 56.05
CA VAL A 468 4.32 19.22 54.91
C VAL A 468 4.44 18.30 53.71
N LEU A 469 3.30 17.94 53.13
CA LEU A 469 3.26 17.19 51.88
C LEU A 469 3.56 18.14 50.72
N LEU A 470 4.54 17.79 49.91
CA LEU A 470 4.79 18.45 48.63
C LEU A 470 4.18 17.57 47.54
N ALA A 471 3.53 18.19 46.58
CA ALA A 471 2.96 17.45 45.47
C ALA A 471 3.93 17.59 44.30
N GLY A 472 4.53 16.47 43.92
CA GLY A 472 5.53 16.44 42.87
C GLY A 472 4.90 16.44 41.48
N LYS A 473 5.62 17.01 40.53
CA LYS A 473 5.24 17.12 39.14
C LYS A 473 5.79 15.94 38.37
N VAL A 474 4.93 15.18 37.70
CA VAL A 474 5.34 14.03 36.90
C VAL A 474 5.15 14.27 35.40
N ARG A 475 6.02 13.69 34.58
CA ARG A 475 5.85 13.52 33.13
C ARG A 475 5.86 12.04 32.74
N PHE A 476 5.30 11.76 31.58
CA PHE A 476 5.18 10.39 31.06
C PHE A 476 5.92 10.25 29.73
N GLU A 477 6.75 9.23 29.62
CA GLU A 477 7.38 8.80 28.37
C GLU A 477 6.93 7.38 28.04
N TRP A 478 6.59 7.14 26.77
CA TRP A 478 6.11 5.87 26.26
C TRP A 478 7.11 5.31 25.28
N GLN A 479 7.34 4.01 25.33
CA GLN A 479 8.26 3.33 24.43
C GLN A 479 7.77 1.92 24.10
N ILE A 480 7.60 1.61 22.81
CA ILE A 480 7.36 0.25 22.33
C ILE A 480 8.66 -0.55 22.55
N GLN A 481 8.63 -1.52 23.46
CA GLN A 481 9.77 -2.39 23.80
C GLN A 481 9.87 -3.57 22.84
N SER A 482 8.72 -4.15 22.46
CA SER A 482 8.65 -5.30 21.57
C SER A 482 7.31 -5.36 20.82
N GLY A 483 7.28 -6.07 19.69
CA GLY A 483 6.12 -6.16 18.83
C GLY A 483 6.09 -5.09 17.74
N GLU A 484 4.93 -4.94 17.10
CA GLU A 484 4.67 -3.96 16.04
C GLU A 484 3.59 -2.96 16.50
N GLY A 485 3.48 -1.83 15.81
CA GLY A 485 2.52 -0.75 16.09
C GLY A 485 3.24 0.59 16.19
N ASN A 486 2.51 1.69 16.29
CA ASN A 486 3.07 3.04 16.27
C ASN A 486 2.34 3.98 17.23
N PHE A 487 3.04 4.99 17.74
CA PHE A 487 2.39 6.16 18.30
C PHE A 487 2.09 7.18 17.20
N VAL A 488 0.94 7.85 17.30
CA VAL A 488 0.54 8.90 16.35
C VAL A 488 0.07 10.14 17.12
N LYS A 489 0.37 11.33 16.60
CA LYS A 489 -0.12 12.59 17.18
C LYS A 489 -1.35 13.14 16.46
N LEU A 490 -1.50 12.80 15.18
CA LEU A 490 -2.62 13.18 14.35
C LEU A 490 -2.74 12.18 13.18
N GLY A 491 -3.88 11.49 13.10
CA GLY A 491 -4.15 10.54 12.02
C GLY A 491 -3.04 9.48 11.83
N MET A 492 -2.59 9.29 10.59
CA MET A 492 -1.68 8.22 10.15
C MET A 492 -0.18 8.56 10.27
N LEU A 493 0.21 9.70 10.87
CA LEU A 493 1.61 10.14 10.93
C LEU A 493 2.20 10.13 12.35
N PRO A 494 3.52 9.86 12.49
CA PRO A 494 4.44 9.26 11.51
C PRO A 494 4.37 7.72 11.51
N GLU A 495 4.71 7.08 10.38
CA GLU A 495 4.51 5.63 10.19
C GLU A 495 5.36 4.71 11.10
N ASN A 496 6.28 5.24 11.90
CA ASN A 496 7.24 4.45 12.68
C ASN A 496 7.64 5.07 14.04
N ALA A 497 6.80 5.91 14.66
CA ALA A 497 7.12 6.41 15.99
C ALA A 497 6.98 5.31 17.05
N THR A 498 8.10 4.86 17.59
CA THR A 498 8.17 3.86 18.65
C THR A 498 8.18 4.47 20.05
N ASP A 499 8.31 5.79 20.14
CA ASP A 499 8.30 6.57 21.37
C ASP A 499 7.32 7.72 21.27
N ASP A 500 6.77 8.11 22.43
CA ASP A 500 5.94 9.29 22.56
C ASP A 500 5.99 9.84 24.00
N ALA A 501 5.51 11.06 24.22
CA ALA A 501 5.43 11.68 25.53
C ALA A 501 4.06 12.32 25.81
N GLY A 502 3.71 12.35 27.09
CA GLY A 502 2.48 12.94 27.62
C GLY A 502 1.61 11.94 28.39
N ASP A 503 0.72 12.43 29.26
CA ASP A 503 -0.21 11.59 30.03
C ASP A 503 -1.24 10.88 29.14
N ARG A 504 -1.35 11.29 27.87
CA ARG A 504 -2.21 10.65 26.87
C ARG A 504 -1.50 10.51 25.54
N VAL A 505 -1.57 9.32 24.96
CA VAL A 505 -1.01 8.99 23.64
C VAL A 505 -2.02 8.21 22.81
N ILE A 506 -1.88 8.28 21.49
CA ILE A 506 -2.68 7.49 20.55
C ILE A 506 -1.79 6.37 20.01
N PHE A 507 -2.19 5.13 20.23
CA PHE A 507 -1.52 3.94 19.72
C PHE A 507 -2.26 3.40 18.49
N GLN A 508 -1.55 3.26 17.38
CA GLN A 508 -1.97 2.57 16.18
C GLN A 508 -1.61 1.09 16.28
N PRO A 509 -2.59 0.17 16.37
CA PRO A 509 -2.33 -1.26 16.40
C PRO A 509 -1.63 -1.75 15.13
N PRO A 510 -0.85 -2.85 15.22
CA PRO A 510 -0.23 -3.44 14.05
C PRO A 510 -1.26 -4.12 13.13
N PHE A 511 -0.91 -4.25 11.84
CA PHE A 511 -1.72 -5.03 10.92
C PHE A 511 -1.73 -6.51 11.31
N VAL A 512 -2.93 -7.04 11.59
CA VAL A 512 -3.19 -8.46 11.78
C VAL A 512 -3.90 -9.03 10.54
N PRO A 513 -3.28 -9.99 9.82
CA PRO A 513 -3.89 -10.61 8.64
C PRO A 513 -5.21 -11.29 8.97
N TRP A 514 -6.13 -11.34 8.01
CA TRP A 514 -7.38 -12.09 8.18
C TRP A 514 -7.13 -13.61 8.19
N PRO A 515 -7.60 -14.34 9.21
CA PRO A 515 -7.40 -15.80 9.27
C PRO A 515 -8.24 -16.51 8.20
N LYS A 516 -7.79 -17.69 7.77
CA LYS A 516 -8.58 -18.54 6.87
C LYS A 516 -9.83 -19.06 7.61
N GLU A 517 -10.91 -19.30 6.88
CA GLU A 517 -12.14 -19.87 7.45
C GLU A 517 -11.83 -21.16 8.24
N GLY A 518 -12.38 -21.26 9.45
CA GLY A 518 -12.14 -22.37 10.38
C GLY A 518 -10.82 -22.33 11.17
N GLN A 519 -9.92 -21.38 10.90
CA GLN A 519 -8.71 -21.17 11.71
C GLN A 519 -8.98 -20.29 12.93
N PRO A 520 -8.19 -20.43 14.02
CA PRO A 520 -8.27 -19.52 15.17
C PRO A 520 -7.94 -18.07 14.76
N PRO A 521 -8.33 -17.07 15.57
CA PRO A 521 -7.98 -15.68 15.32
C PRO A 521 -6.47 -15.48 15.18
N ASN A 522 -6.05 -14.74 14.15
CA ASN A 522 -4.68 -14.27 14.07
C ASN A 522 -4.47 -13.23 15.18
N THR A 523 -3.29 -13.24 15.79
CA THR A 523 -2.99 -12.40 16.97
C THR A 523 -1.59 -11.79 16.83
N LYS A 524 -1.44 -10.51 17.19
CA LYS A 524 -0.14 -9.85 17.42
C LYS A 524 -0.13 -9.25 18.82
N THR A 525 1.04 -9.25 19.45
CA THR A 525 1.25 -8.69 20.79
C THR A 525 2.28 -7.58 20.72
N THR A 526 2.00 -6.46 21.38
CA THR A 526 2.89 -5.30 21.49
C THR A 526 3.12 -5.01 22.97
N GLU A 527 4.37 -4.86 23.37
CA GLU A 527 4.74 -4.48 24.73
C GLU A 527 5.21 -3.03 24.75
N ILE A 528 4.60 -2.21 25.59
CA ILE A 528 4.88 -0.80 25.76
C ILE A 528 5.36 -0.57 27.19
N LEU A 529 6.46 0.16 27.35
CA LEU A 529 6.93 0.67 28.63
C LEU A 529 6.44 2.10 28.78
N VAL A 530 5.73 2.39 29.88
CA VAL A 530 5.49 3.78 30.30
C VAL A 530 6.42 4.09 31.47
N ARG A 531 7.17 5.18 31.34
CA ARG A 531 8.05 5.74 32.36
C ARG A 531 7.38 6.96 32.96
N VAL A 532 7.24 6.97 34.27
CA VAL A 532 6.79 8.12 35.06
C VAL A 532 8.05 8.75 35.62
N ILE A 533 8.31 9.99 35.24
CA ILE A 533 9.54 10.71 35.53
C ILE A 533 9.17 11.92 36.37
N ASP A 534 9.89 12.08 37.48
CA ASP A 534 9.77 13.22 38.37
C ASP A 534 10.42 14.47 37.73
N GLU A 535 9.64 15.54 37.56
CA GLU A 535 10.05 16.86 37.07
C GLU A 535 10.20 17.89 38.22
N THR A 536 10.08 17.50 39.49
CA THR A 536 9.95 18.40 40.65
C THR A 536 11.23 19.18 40.99
N GLY A 537 12.35 18.92 40.31
CA GLY A 537 13.55 19.78 40.31
C GLY A 537 14.87 19.02 40.52
N SER A 538 15.92 19.73 40.96
CA SER A 538 17.24 19.13 41.22
C SER A 538 17.47 18.91 42.73
N GLY A 539 17.92 17.73 43.14
CA GLY A 539 18.43 17.50 44.51
C GLY A 539 17.84 16.27 45.20
N ALA A 540 17.67 16.36 46.53
CA ALA A 540 17.26 15.27 47.42
C ALA A 540 15.77 14.85 47.32
N LEU A 541 15.00 15.56 46.51
CA LEU A 541 13.58 15.28 46.23
C LEU A 541 13.39 14.50 44.92
N LEU A 542 14.45 14.30 44.13
CA LEU A 542 14.31 13.59 42.86
C LEU A 542 14.04 12.10 43.12
N ASP A 543 12.87 11.63 42.74
CA ASP A 543 12.53 10.22 42.80
C ASP A 543 13.15 9.40 41.67
N ASN A 544 13.31 8.10 41.91
CA ASN A 544 13.64 7.19 40.82
C ASN A 544 12.44 7.07 39.88
N ASP A 545 12.69 7.05 38.58
CA ASP A 545 11.66 6.77 37.58
C ASP A 545 10.82 5.54 37.96
N ALA A 546 9.50 5.68 37.90
CA ALA A 546 8.58 4.56 38.04
C ALA A 546 8.23 4.02 36.65
N TYR A 547 7.99 2.72 36.58
CA TYR A 547 7.77 2.02 35.31
C TYR A 547 6.54 1.14 35.40
N ASP A 548 5.73 1.12 34.35
CA ASP A 548 4.67 0.13 34.17
C ASP A 548 4.79 -0.50 32.78
N LYS A 549 4.67 -1.82 32.72
CA LYS A 549 4.72 -2.58 31.48
C LYS A 549 3.30 -2.87 31.02
N ILE A 550 2.98 -2.41 29.82
CA ILE A 550 1.68 -2.56 29.17
C ILE A 550 1.81 -3.59 28.06
N THR A 551 0.87 -4.52 28.00
CA THR A 551 0.77 -5.52 26.93
C THR A 551 -0.54 -5.30 26.18
N ILE A 552 -0.43 -5.05 24.88
CA ILE A 552 -1.57 -4.90 23.97
C ILE A 552 -1.61 -6.13 23.07
N VAL A 553 -2.72 -6.85 23.08
CA VAL A 553 -2.96 -8.00 22.21
C VAL A 553 -4.01 -7.62 21.17
N THR A 554 -3.60 -7.56 19.91
CA THR A 554 -4.47 -7.26 18.76
C THR A 554 -4.88 -8.57 18.09
N LYS A 555 -6.18 -8.86 18.06
CA LYS A 555 -6.73 -10.09 17.48
C LYS A 555 -7.64 -9.79 16.30
N ARG A 556 -7.60 -10.63 15.28
CA ARG A 556 -8.56 -10.61 14.17
C ARG A 556 -9.13 -12.00 13.94
N SER A 557 -10.42 -12.16 14.18
CA SER A 557 -11.15 -13.40 13.88
C SER A 557 -11.74 -13.37 12.47
N PHE A 558 -12.07 -14.54 11.91
CA PHE A 558 -12.68 -14.63 10.59
C PHE A 558 -14.00 -13.84 10.52
N ASN A 559 -14.83 -13.97 11.55
CA ASN A 559 -16.12 -13.29 11.68
C ASN A 559 -16.01 -11.80 12.07
N ALA A 560 -14.82 -11.29 12.40
CA ALA A 560 -14.65 -9.89 12.80
C ALA A 560 -14.70 -8.92 11.60
N GLY A 561 -14.51 -9.42 10.38
CA GLY A 561 -14.40 -8.60 9.17
C GLY A 561 -13.19 -7.67 9.23
N ASP A 562 -13.42 -6.37 9.19
CA ASP A 562 -12.39 -5.31 9.32
C ASP A 562 -12.09 -4.88 10.76
N ASN A 563 -12.65 -5.56 11.75
CA ASN A 563 -12.45 -5.18 13.14
C ASN A 563 -11.33 -5.97 13.81
N TYR A 564 -10.62 -5.30 14.70
CA TYR A 564 -9.73 -5.87 15.70
C TYR A 564 -10.41 -5.95 17.06
N ASP A 565 -10.20 -7.06 17.74
CA ASP A 565 -10.46 -7.18 19.17
C ASP A 565 -9.13 -6.90 19.89
N ILE A 566 -9.09 -5.82 20.69
CA ILE A 566 -7.93 -5.34 21.42
C ILE A 566 -8.10 -5.68 22.89
N ASP A 567 -7.13 -6.38 23.47
CA ASP A 567 -7.01 -6.61 24.91
C ASP A 567 -5.78 -5.85 25.45
N ILE A 568 -5.96 -5.05 26.50
CA ILE A 568 -4.89 -4.25 27.11
C ILE A 568 -4.74 -4.66 28.57
N THR A 569 -3.55 -5.11 28.94
CA THR A 569 -3.18 -5.46 30.32
C THR A 569 -1.93 -4.71 30.75
N ASN A 570 -1.72 -4.56 32.06
CA ASN A 570 -0.50 -3.98 32.62
C ASN A 570 -0.09 -4.70 33.90
N SER A 571 1.16 -4.48 34.36
CA SER A 571 1.68 -5.06 35.61
C SER A 571 0.96 -4.58 36.87
N GLY A 572 0.25 -3.46 36.79
CA GLY A 572 -0.40 -2.80 37.92
C GLY A 572 0.59 -1.96 38.72
N TYR A 573 0.10 -0.86 39.29
CA TYR A 573 0.84 0.03 40.17
C TYR A 573 -0.08 0.49 41.31
N THR A 574 0.47 1.08 42.36
CA THR A 574 -0.29 1.67 43.46
C THR A 574 0.12 3.13 43.59
N LEU A 575 -0.81 4.04 43.31
CA LEU A 575 -0.54 5.47 43.49
C LEU A 575 -0.18 5.75 44.96
N PRO A 576 0.89 6.53 45.23
CA PRO A 576 1.25 6.89 46.59
C PRO A 576 0.07 7.55 47.27
N GLN A 577 -0.20 7.15 48.52
CA GLN A 577 -1.21 7.76 49.36
C GLN A 577 -0.51 8.70 50.34
N PRO A 578 -0.92 9.97 50.44
CA PRO A 578 -0.34 10.87 51.40
C PRO A 578 -0.72 10.40 52.81
N ASN A 579 0.27 10.08 53.62
CA ASN A 579 0.09 9.79 55.05
C ASN A 579 0.88 10.83 55.83
N ILE A 580 0.17 11.80 56.40
CA ILE A 580 0.77 12.88 57.20
C ILE A 580 0.68 12.48 58.67
N GLN A 581 1.82 12.42 59.35
CA GLN A 581 1.87 12.27 60.81
C GLN A 581 2.29 13.59 61.46
N ASP A 582 1.32 14.27 62.07
CA ASP A 582 1.58 15.43 62.93
C ASP A 582 1.77 14.96 64.38
N ASP A 583 2.94 15.20 64.99
CA ASP A 583 3.16 15.03 66.43
C ASP A 583 3.25 16.39 67.12
N ASN A 584 2.09 16.87 67.57
CA ASN A 584 1.94 18.15 68.28
C ASN A 584 2.10 18.01 69.81
N ASN A 585 2.74 16.95 70.33
CA ASN A 585 2.84 16.72 71.78
C ASN A 585 3.91 17.56 72.51
N GLY A 586 4.54 18.53 71.84
CA GLY A 586 5.60 19.40 72.39
C GLY A 586 5.15 20.81 72.79
N THR A 587 5.95 21.50 73.62
CA THR A 587 5.75 22.90 74.04
C THR A 587 6.20 23.93 72.99
N CYS A 588 7.02 23.53 72.02
CA CYS A 588 7.32 24.31 70.82
C CYS A 588 6.35 23.90 69.71
N SER A 589 5.79 24.82 68.91
CA SER A 589 4.85 24.49 67.82
C SER A 589 5.50 24.76 66.46
N ALA A 590 5.79 23.72 65.69
CA ALA A 590 6.20 23.85 64.30
C ALA A 590 5.02 24.29 63.43
N ALA A 591 5.21 25.36 62.65
CA ALA A 591 4.24 25.92 61.74
C ALA A 591 4.89 26.22 60.38
N TYR A 592 4.07 26.37 59.35
CA TYR A 592 4.50 26.79 58.03
C TYR A 592 3.47 27.72 57.40
N SER A 593 3.89 28.47 56.40
CA SER A 593 3.01 29.22 55.50
C SER A 593 3.57 29.18 54.09
N TRP A 594 2.69 29.10 53.11
CA TRP A 594 3.05 29.28 51.71
C TRP A 594 2.99 30.77 51.35
N ASP A 595 4.06 31.24 50.74
CA ASP A 595 4.20 32.57 50.17
C ASP A 595 4.24 32.46 48.65
N LYS A 596 3.66 33.46 47.99
CA LYS A 596 3.41 33.48 46.56
C LYS A 596 4.45 34.39 45.87
N PRO A 597 5.56 33.85 45.34
CA PRO A 597 6.53 34.67 44.62
C PRO A 597 6.12 34.94 43.17
N ASN A 598 5.36 34.03 42.53
CA ASN A 598 4.91 34.14 41.14
C ASN A 598 3.44 33.75 40.99
N ASP A 599 2.85 33.97 39.82
CA ASP A 599 1.44 33.64 39.53
C ASP A 599 1.37 32.78 38.26
N LEU A 600 0.34 31.95 38.15
CA LEU A 600 0.09 31.11 36.98
C LEU A 600 0.02 31.96 35.69
N LYS A 601 0.63 31.45 34.61
CA LYS A 601 0.64 32.14 33.31
C LYS A 601 -0.56 31.69 32.48
N LYS A 602 -1.04 32.59 31.61
CA LYS A 602 -2.03 32.23 30.60
C LYS A 602 -1.49 31.05 29.76
N PRO A 603 -2.22 29.92 29.68
CA PRO A 603 -1.70 28.73 29.00
C PRO A 603 -1.69 28.90 27.48
N VAL A 604 -0.75 28.23 26.82
CA VAL A 604 -0.58 28.24 25.36
C VAL A 604 -0.82 26.83 24.82
N ILE A 605 -1.67 26.69 23.80
CA ILE A 605 -1.93 25.39 23.14
C ILE A 605 -0.89 25.17 22.04
N LYS A 606 -0.25 23.99 22.03
CA LYS A 606 0.66 23.52 20.99
C LYS A 606 -0.05 22.48 20.12
N LEU A 607 -0.06 22.72 18.82
CA LEU A 607 -0.50 21.75 17.82
C LEU A 607 0.62 20.73 17.55
N PRO A 608 0.29 19.48 17.18
CA PRO A 608 1.27 18.51 16.72
C PRO A 608 2.20 19.05 15.63
N ALA A 609 3.47 18.68 15.65
CA ALA A 609 4.46 19.08 14.65
C ALA A 609 4.31 18.30 13.32
N VAL A 610 3.10 18.30 12.75
CA VAL A 610 2.77 17.65 11.46
C VAL A 610 2.25 18.68 10.46
N ALA A 611 2.37 18.39 9.17
CA ALA A 611 1.75 19.23 8.15
C ALA A 611 0.21 19.22 8.29
N ASP A 612 -0.41 20.38 8.01
CA ASP A 612 -1.85 20.61 8.16
C ASP A 612 -2.38 20.35 9.59
N ASN A 613 -1.56 20.55 10.63
CA ASN A 613 -1.92 20.30 12.03
C ASN A 613 -3.10 21.11 12.59
N ASN A 614 -3.62 22.10 11.84
CA ASN A 614 -4.84 22.85 12.17
C ASN A 614 -6.06 22.41 11.35
N LYS A 615 -5.95 21.30 10.63
CA LYS A 615 -6.99 20.70 9.79
C LYS A 615 -7.16 19.24 10.19
N MET A 616 -8.38 18.73 10.09
CA MET A 616 -8.71 17.31 10.27
C MET A 616 -9.88 16.94 9.35
N VAL A 617 -10.11 15.65 9.15
CA VAL A 617 -11.38 15.14 8.62
C VAL A 617 -12.20 14.42 9.71
N LEU A 618 -13.46 14.09 9.40
CA LEU A 618 -14.36 13.40 10.32
C LEU A 618 -13.73 12.14 10.95
N GLY A 619 -13.99 11.94 12.24
CA GLY A 619 -13.52 10.81 13.05
C GLY A 619 -12.01 10.71 13.28
N GLU A 620 -11.20 11.68 12.84
CA GLU A 620 -9.77 11.69 13.17
C GLU A 620 -9.52 12.08 14.63
N LEU A 621 -8.39 11.61 15.16
CA LEU A 621 -7.92 11.91 16.50
C LEU A 621 -6.67 12.81 16.43
N MET A 622 -6.58 13.76 17.35
CA MET A 622 -5.45 14.67 17.52
C MET A 622 -5.05 14.73 18.99
N VAL A 623 -3.75 14.60 19.29
CA VAL A 623 -3.22 14.94 20.61
C VAL A 623 -2.97 16.44 20.67
N LEU A 624 -3.56 17.11 21.65
CA LEU A 624 -3.30 18.51 21.95
C LEU A 624 -2.44 18.60 23.20
N GLU A 625 -1.46 19.49 23.17
CA GLU A 625 -0.56 19.74 24.30
C GLU A 625 -0.74 21.18 24.79
N ALA A 626 -0.80 21.38 26.10
CA ALA A 626 -0.59 22.69 26.71
C ALA A 626 0.88 22.90 27.03
N GLU A 627 1.40 24.10 26.81
CA GLU A 627 2.76 24.48 27.18
C GLU A 627 2.98 24.26 28.68
N ASN A 628 4.11 23.61 29.00
CA ASN A 628 4.48 23.35 30.39
C ASN A 628 4.67 24.68 31.14
N GLN A 629 4.19 24.72 32.37
CA GLN A 629 4.45 25.83 33.27
C GLN A 629 5.19 25.30 34.49
N ASN A 630 6.33 25.92 34.81
CA ASN A 630 7.06 25.71 36.04
C ASN A 630 6.78 26.93 36.91
N GLU A 631 5.77 26.81 37.75
CA GLU A 631 5.41 27.77 38.80
C GLU A 631 5.99 27.18 40.11
N THR A 632 6.48 28.05 41.02
CA THR A 632 7.01 27.62 42.31
C THR A 632 6.48 28.49 43.45
N ASP A 633 5.92 27.85 44.47
CA ASP A 633 5.56 28.47 45.75
C ASP A 633 6.74 28.46 46.75
N GLU A 634 6.85 29.52 47.58
CA GLU A 634 7.84 29.62 48.66
C GLU A 634 7.26 29.07 49.98
N LEU A 635 7.73 27.90 50.45
CA LEU A 635 7.41 27.38 51.78
C LEU A 635 8.24 28.11 52.83
N LYS A 636 7.56 28.85 53.72
CA LYS A 636 8.15 29.46 54.91
C LYS A 636 7.90 28.59 56.13
N MET A 637 8.96 28.31 56.89
CA MET A 637 8.92 27.45 58.07
C MET A 637 9.16 28.27 59.34
N VAL A 638 8.36 28.07 60.39
CA VAL A 638 8.36 28.89 61.61
C VAL A 638 8.20 28.02 62.87
N CYS A 639 9.03 28.23 63.91
CA CYS A 639 8.74 27.71 65.25
C CYS A 639 7.98 28.76 66.08
N GLN A 640 6.71 28.51 66.37
CA GLN A 640 5.81 29.41 67.10
C GLN A 640 5.93 29.27 68.63
N SER A 641 7.14 29.34 69.19
CA SER A 641 7.34 29.41 70.65
C SER A 641 7.72 30.82 71.08
N SER A 642 7.17 31.29 72.20
CA SER A 642 7.51 32.60 72.79
C SER A 642 8.98 32.75 73.19
N THR A 643 9.74 31.65 73.19
CA THR A 643 11.16 31.58 73.56
C THR A 643 12.12 31.30 72.39
N CYS A 644 11.63 31.14 71.16
CA CYS A 644 12.47 30.81 70.00
C CYS A 644 12.51 31.96 68.97
N SER A 645 13.65 32.13 68.29
CA SER A 645 13.78 32.99 67.10
C SER A 645 12.84 32.49 66.00
N SER A 646 12.08 33.40 65.39
CA SER A 646 10.87 33.10 64.59
C SER A 646 11.10 32.77 63.10
N ASP A 647 12.34 32.60 62.64
CA ASP A 647 12.63 32.33 61.22
C ASP A 647 13.34 30.98 61.05
N GLY A 648 12.60 29.99 60.52
CA GLY A 648 13.11 28.66 60.17
C GLY A 648 13.64 28.59 58.73
N GLY A 649 13.75 29.70 58.02
CA GLY A 649 14.18 29.70 56.62
C GLY A 649 13.06 29.38 55.64
N LYS A 650 13.42 29.33 54.36
CA LYS A 650 12.49 29.29 53.23
C LYS A 650 13.01 28.43 52.10
N LYS A 651 12.10 27.80 51.34
CA LYS A 651 12.45 27.03 50.15
C LYS A 651 11.34 27.07 49.10
N ASN A 652 11.71 27.09 47.83
CA ASN A 652 10.76 27.08 46.71
C ASN A 652 10.48 25.64 46.26
N TYR A 653 9.21 25.32 46.01
CA TYR A 653 8.76 24.03 45.50
C TYR A 653 7.84 24.25 44.31
N ASN A 654 7.90 23.36 43.31
CA ASN A 654 7.02 23.47 42.14
C ASN A 654 5.56 23.24 42.53
N ASP A 655 4.66 23.95 41.87
CA ASP A 655 3.22 23.80 42.07
C ASP A 655 2.61 22.70 41.21
N ASN A 656 1.53 22.10 41.72
CA ASN A 656 0.74 21.12 40.99
C ASN A 656 -0.36 21.77 40.16
N ILE A 657 -0.03 21.99 38.89
CA ILE A 657 -0.93 22.62 37.93
C ILE A 657 -1.83 21.57 37.30
N GLU A 658 -3.15 21.80 37.31
CA GLU A 658 -4.11 21.03 36.51
C GLU A 658 -4.57 21.86 35.31
N TRP A 659 -4.53 21.24 34.12
CA TRP A 659 -5.07 21.80 32.90
C TRP A 659 -6.48 21.25 32.66
N THR A 660 -7.43 22.13 32.32
CA THR A 660 -8.80 21.75 31.94
C THR A 660 -9.14 22.32 30.57
N TRP A 661 -9.50 21.45 29.64
CA TRP A 661 -9.78 21.76 28.25
C TRP A 661 -11.28 21.92 28.00
N LYS A 662 -11.62 22.77 27.04
CA LYS A 662 -13.02 23.04 26.68
C LYS A 662 -13.16 23.22 25.17
N ILE A 663 -14.20 22.60 24.61
CA ILE A 663 -14.68 22.88 23.25
C ILE A 663 -15.69 24.03 23.36
N GLU A 664 -15.43 25.15 22.69
CA GLU A 664 -16.28 26.34 22.79
C GLU A 664 -17.59 26.19 21.99
N GLY A 665 -18.69 26.46 22.68
CA GLY A 665 -20.05 26.29 22.15
C GLY A 665 -20.34 24.85 21.74
N ASP A 666 -19.82 23.88 22.49
CA ASP A 666 -20.10 22.46 22.29
C ASP A 666 -21.57 22.15 22.57
N ASP A 667 -22.25 21.62 21.54
CA ASP A 667 -23.61 21.09 21.57
C ASP A 667 -23.62 19.57 21.36
N GLY A 668 -22.44 18.93 21.46
CA GLY A 668 -22.21 17.52 21.18
C GLY A 668 -21.98 17.20 19.70
N THR A 669 -22.05 18.20 18.80
CA THR A 669 -21.86 17.98 17.35
C THR A 669 -20.44 18.32 16.86
N LYS A 670 -19.61 18.91 17.73
CA LYS A 670 -18.27 19.42 17.39
C LYS A 670 -17.12 18.49 17.78
N GLY A 671 -17.43 17.22 18.06
CA GLY A 671 -16.45 16.23 18.51
C GLY A 671 -16.42 16.10 20.03
N SER A 672 -15.39 15.45 20.57
CA SER A 672 -15.26 15.18 22.01
C SER A 672 -13.80 14.98 22.43
N PHE A 673 -13.53 15.05 23.73
CA PHE A 673 -12.24 14.64 24.28
C PHE A 673 -12.27 13.18 24.76
N VAL A 674 -11.39 12.35 24.21
CA VAL A 674 -11.27 10.92 24.54
C VAL A 674 -10.47 10.77 25.83
N GLY A 675 -11.04 10.08 26.82
CA GLY A 675 -10.41 9.90 28.14
C GLY A 675 -10.59 11.07 29.12
N GLY A 676 -11.53 11.98 28.86
CA GLY A 676 -11.77 13.17 29.69
C GLY A 676 -11.11 14.44 29.12
N ASN A 677 -11.23 15.56 29.82
CA ASN A 677 -10.77 16.87 29.35
C ASN A 677 -9.77 17.53 30.30
N THR A 678 -9.09 16.75 31.15
CA THR A 678 -8.09 17.24 32.10
C THR A 678 -6.72 16.64 31.80
N GLY A 679 -5.66 17.34 32.21
CA GLY A 679 -4.27 16.95 31.98
C GLY A 679 -3.58 17.83 30.94
N ARG A 680 -2.24 17.82 30.95
CA ARG A 680 -1.44 18.65 30.03
C ARG A 680 -1.63 18.21 28.58
N PHE A 681 -1.90 16.93 28.35
CA PHE A 681 -2.22 16.38 27.05
C PHE A 681 -3.68 15.90 27.01
N VAL A 682 -4.41 16.23 25.94
CA VAL A 682 -5.75 15.68 25.67
C VAL A 682 -5.82 15.10 24.27
N ILE A 683 -6.70 14.11 24.09
CA ILE A 683 -7.00 13.55 22.77
C ILE A 683 -8.33 14.12 22.31
N TYR A 684 -8.32 14.96 21.28
CA TYR A 684 -9.52 15.47 20.63
C TYR A 684 -9.92 14.55 19.48
N GLN A 685 -11.19 14.14 19.43
CA GLN A 685 -11.80 13.39 18.33
C GLN A 685 -12.71 14.32 17.53
N ALA A 686 -12.44 14.46 16.23
CA ALA A 686 -13.35 15.10 15.29
C ALA A 686 -14.67 14.30 15.24
N PRO A 687 -15.83 14.93 15.06
CA PRO A 687 -17.10 14.21 15.06
C PRO A 687 -17.17 13.20 13.91
N ASP A 688 -18.02 12.18 14.05
CA ASP A 688 -18.20 11.15 13.03
C ASP A 688 -19.07 11.63 11.85
N LYS A 689 -19.79 12.74 12.02
CA LYS A 689 -20.70 13.31 11.02
C LYS A 689 -20.58 14.83 10.98
N MET A 690 -20.75 15.40 9.78
CA MET A 690 -20.82 16.86 9.62
C MET A 690 -22.08 17.42 10.32
N PRO A 691 -21.99 18.57 10.99
CA PRO A 691 -23.17 19.32 11.43
C PRO A 691 -24.02 19.78 10.23
N GLY A 692 -25.16 19.13 10.01
CA GLY A 692 -26.06 19.41 8.89
C GLY A 692 -25.44 19.10 7.52
N GLN A 693 -25.60 20.02 6.54
CA GLN A 693 -25.07 19.85 5.17
C GLN A 693 -23.74 20.57 4.92
N GLN A 694 -23.06 21.03 5.97
CA GLN A 694 -21.80 21.78 5.85
C GLN A 694 -20.68 20.92 5.24
N LYS A 695 -19.85 21.51 4.39
CA LYS A 695 -18.67 20.85 3.79
C LYS A 695 -17.41 20.98 4.65
N GLU A 696 -17.36 22.02 5.48
CA GLU A 696 -16.36 22.23 6.51
C GLU A 696 -16.97 23.01 7.68
N PHE A 697 -16.36 22.92 8.86
CA PHE A 697 -16.62 23.82 9.98
C PHE A 697 -15.37 23.99 10.85
N SER A 698 -15.35 24.99 11.74
CA SER A 698 -14.25 25.20 12.68
C SER A 698 -14.69 24.89 14.11
N VAL A 699 -13.82 24.22 14.84
CA VAL A 699 -13.95 23.96 16.27
C VAL A 699 -12.95 24.84 17.01
N TYR A 700 -13.41 25.50 18.07
CA TYR A 700 -12.59 26.38 18.87
C TYR A 700 -12.33 25.70 20.21
N ILE A 701 -11.05 25.52 20.56
CA ILE A 701 -10.63 24.85 21.79
C ILE A 701 -9.88 25.84 22.66
N THR A 702 -10.19 25.84 23.95
CA THR A 702 -9.50 26.60 24.98
C THR A 702 -8.99 25.67 26.08
N VAL A 703 -7.93 26.09 26.78
CA VAL A 703 -7.44 25.42 27.97
C VAL A 703 -7.35 26.42 29.12
N LYS A 704 -7.70 25.98 30.33
CA LYS A 704 -7.53 26.71 31.59
C LYS A 704 -6.52 25.98 32.45
N VAL A 705 -5.79 26.72 33.27
CA VAL A 705 -4.92 26.16 34.31
C VAL A 705 -5.43 26.61 35.67
N LYS A 706 -5.38 25.71 36.64
CA LYS A 706 -5.65 26.00 38.04
C LYS A 706 -4.63 25.28 38.91
N ASN A 707 -4.38 25.81 40.10
CA ASN A 707 -3.59 25.11 41.10
C ASN A 707 -4.43 24.00 41.74
N THR A 708 -3.86 22.82 41.92
CA THR A 708 -4.51 21.67 42.55
C THR A 708 -3.55 21.04 43.54
N GLY A 709 -3.52 21.57 44.76
CA GLY A 709 -2.54 21.11 45.75
C GLY A 709 -2.81 21.59 47.16
N VAL A 710 -1.86 21.24 48.03
CA VAL A 710 -1.78 21.69 49.43
C VAL A 710 -1.01 23.02 49.55
N GLN A 711 -0.40 23.44 48.45
CA GLN A 711 0.21 24.75 48.20
C GLN A 711 -0.85 25.85 48.10
N LYS A 712 -0.43 27.11 48.02
CA LYS A 712 -1.35 28.24 48.12
C LYS A 712 -2.19 28.36 46.85
N ASP A 713 -3.46 28.69 47.00
CA ASP A 713 -4.31 28.98 45.83
C ASP A 713 -3.76 30.19 45.06
N ASP A 714 -3.24 29.91 43.87
CA ASP A 714 -2.80 30.89 42.91
C ASP A 714 -3.98 31.59 42.23
N VAL A 715 -3.74 32.76 41.62
CA VAL A 715 -4.81 33.47 40.93
C VAL A 715 -4.93 32.82 39.55
N GLU A 716 -6.06 32.17 39.30
CA GLU A 716 -6.30 31.55 38.00
C GLU A 716 -6.22 32.60 36.87
N PRO A 717 -5.32 32.42 35.89
CA PRO A 717 -5.23 33.32 34.76
C PRO A 717 -6.46 33.13 33.86
N PRO A 718 -6.75 34.08 32.97
CA PRO A 718 -7.76 33.85 31.94
C PRO A 718 -7.39 32.60 31.11
N PRO A 719 -8.39 31.94 30.49
CA PRO A 719 -8.15 30.81 29.59
C PRO A 719 -7.18 31.17 28.46
N SER A 720 -6.60 30.16 27.82
CA SER A 720 -5.82 30.35 26.59
C SER A 720 -6.62 31.12 25.53
N ASP A 721 -5.92 31.67 24.55
CA ASP A 721 -6.61 32.07 23.32
C ASP A 721 -7.26 30.86 22.66
N SER A 722 -8.44 31.06 22.06
CA SER A 722 -9.15 30.01 21.35
C SER A 722 -8.36 29.57 20.13
N MET A 723 -8.02 28.29 20.08
CA MET A 723 -7.38 27.68 18.91
C MET A 723 -8.46 27.12 17.98
N ALA A 724 -8.40 27.47 16.70
CA ALA A 724 -9.32 26.96 15.69
C ALA A 724 -8.74 25.72 14.98
N ILE A 725 -9.48 24.62 15.00
CA ILE A 725 -9.24 23.44 14.17
C ILE A 725 -10.33 23.37 13.10
N LYS A 726 -9.94 23.29 11.83
CA LYS A 726 -10.90 23.13 10.72
C LYS A 726 -11.16 21.65 10.46
N ILE A 727 -12.43 21.25 10.49
CA ILE A 727 -12.89 19.90 10.18
C ILE A 727 -13.50 19.89 8.79
N PHE A 728 -13.00 19.02 7.92
CA PHE A 728 -13.43 18.91 6.53
C PHE A 728 -14.22 17.63 6.29
N ARG A 729 -15.14 17.69 5.32
CA ARG A 729 -15.83 16.52 4.82
C ARG A 729 -14.87 15.66 3.97
N PRO A 730 -14.64 14.39 4.32
CA PRO A 730 -13.76 13.50 3.56
C PRO A 730 -14.47 12.91 2.33
N GLY A 731 -13.68 12.53 1.34
CA GLY A 731 -14.16 11.89 0.12
C GLY A 731 -13.14 10.93 -0.47
N VAL A 732 -13.60 10.12 -1.43
CA VAL A 732 -12.80 9.10 -2.11
C VAL A 732 -13.11 9.11 -3.60
N GLN A 733 -12.06 9.10 -4.42
CA GLN A 733 -12.16 9.12 -5.88
C GLN A 733 -11.36 7.97 -6.47
N LEU A 734 -11.89 7.37 -7.53
CA LEU A 734 -11.23 6.33 -8.32
C LEU A 734 -10.89 6.90 -9.70
N GLU A 735 -9.72 6.58 -10.23
CA GLU A 735 -9.34 6.92 -11.61
C GLU A 735 -9.94 5.97 -12.64
N TYR A 736 -10.09 6.44 -13.88
CA TYR A 736 -10.38 5.56 -15.02
C TYR A 736 -9.13 4.80 -15.45
N PRO A 737 -9.27 3.60 -16.04
CA PRO A 737 -8.14 2.96 -16.70
C PRO A 737 -7.66 3.81 -17.88
N ALA A 738 -6.44 3.54 -18.35
CA ALA A 738 -5.88 4.22 -19.49
C ALA A 738 -6.80 4.09 -20.72
N LEU A 739 -6.88 5.15 -21.54
CA LEU A 739 -7.82 5.20 -22.68
C LEU A 739 -7.53 4.10 -23.71
N ASP A 740 -6.28 3.70 -23.85
CA ASP A 740 -5.81 2.68 -24.77
C ASP A 740 -5.71 1.28 -24.14
N TRP A 741 -6.07 1.14 -22.86
CA TRP A 741 -6.15 -0.17 -22.22
C TRP A 741 -7.37 -0.93 -22.74
N LEU A 742 -7.14 -2.18 -23.14
CA LEU A 742 -8.16 -3.09 -23.63
C LEU A 742 -8.17 -4.36 -22.79
N PRO A 743 -9.35 -4.93 -22.50
CA PRO A 743 -9.44 -6.25 -21.91
C PRO A 743 -8.77 -7.26 -22.84
N LYS A 744 -7.82 -8.02 -22.29
CA LYS A 744 -7.19 -9.16 -22.96
C LYS A 744 -7.06 -10.27 -21.95
N TRP A 745 -7.19 -11.50 -22.41
CA TRP A 745 -6.99 -12.64 -21.53
C TRP A 745 -5.63 -12.57 -20.80
N ASN A 746 -5.67 -12.61 -19.47
CA ASN A 746 -4.54 -12.47 -18.54
C ASN A 746 -3.78 -11.15 -18.66
N ASN A 747 -4.47 -10.04 -18.94
CA ASN A 747 -3.91 -8.71 -18.75
C ASN A 747 -4.57 -7.98 -17.58
N VAL A 748 -3.85 -7.00 -17.04
CA VAL A 748 -4.26 -6.27 -15.85
C VAL A 748 -4.51 -4.80 -16.16
N ALA A 749 -5.54 -4.24 -15.54
CA ALA A 749 -5.74 -2.80 -15.39
C ALA A 749 -5.33 -2.39 -13.97
N GLU A 750 -4.44 -1.41 -13.86
CA GLU A 750 -4.09 -0.77 -12.60
C GLU A 750 -4.89 0.52 -12.46
N LEU A 751 -5.66 0.64 -11.38
CA LEU A 751 -6.49 1.83 -11.11
C LEU A 751 -6.15 2.38 -9.73
N LYS A 752 -6.07 3.70 -9.63
CA LYS A 752 -5.71 4.38 -8.39
C LYS A 752 -6.94 4.93 -7.69
N SER A 753 -7.04 4.66 -6.39
CA SER A 753 -8.03 5.26 -5.50
C SER A 753 -7.32 6.23 -4.55
N TYR A 754 -7.86 7.44 -4.41
CA TYR A 754 -7.29 8.50 -3.58
C TYR A 754 -8.32 9.03 -2.59
N LEU A 755 -7.83 9.36 -1.39
CA LEU A 755 -8.59 10.14 -0.43
C LEU A 755 -8.53 11.64 -0.78
N LEU A 756 -9.64 12.33 -0.51
CA LEU A 756 -9.82 13.75 -0.78
C LEU A 756 -10.50 14.42 0.42
N TYR A 757 -10.38 15.74 0.53
CA TYR A 757 -11.15 16.53 1.49
C TYR A 757 -11.80 17.74 0.80
N ASN A 758 -12.96 18.17 1.28
CA ASN A 758 -13.74 19.25 0.67
C ASN A 758 -13.48 20.59 1.36
N ASP A 759 -12.71 21.47 0.74
CA ASP A 759 -12.38 22.82 1.22
C ASP A 759 -13.22 23.86 0.47
N GLY A 760 -14.21 24.44 1.14
CA GLY A 760 -15.10 25.44 0.57
C GLY A 760 -15.87 24.99 -0.69
N GLY A 761 -16.20 23.70 -0.82
CA GLY A 761 -16.87 23.14 -2.00
C GLY A 761 -15.92 22.52 -3.04
N VAL A 762 -14.60 22.69 -2.87
CA VAL A 762 -13.58 22.18 -3.78
C VAL A 762 -12.90 20.96 -3.18
N TRP A 763 -12.90 19.85 -3.90
CA TRP A 763 -12.16 18.64 -3.50
C TRP A 763 -10.65 18.82 -3.72
N LYS A 764 -9.87 18.61 -2.66
CA LYS A 764 -8.40 18.69 -2.65
C LYS A 764 -7.79 17.33 -2.27
N PRO A 765 -6.53 17.06 -2.69
CA PRO A 765 -5.80 15.85 -2.26
C PRO A 765 -5.80 15.68 -0.73
N ALA A 766 -5.80 14.44 -0.25
CA ALA A 766 -5.77 14.09 1.17
C ALA A 766 -4.77 14.94 1.99
N LEU A 767 -5.16 15.30 3.23
CA LEU A 767 -4.25 15.92 4.19
C LEU A 767 -3.08 14.97 4.50
N ALA A 768 -1.95 15.51 4.96
CA ALA A 768 -0.75 14.70 5.20
C ALA A 768 -0.96 13.53 6.18
N HIS A 769 -1.81 13.74 7.18
CA HIS A 769 -2.16 12.79 8.24
C HIS A 769 -3.40 11.93 7.92
N MET A 770 -4.07 12.19 6.81
CA MET A 770 -5.28 11.47 6.43
C MET A 770 -4.91 10.06 5.95
N GLY A 771 -5.63 9.02 6.38
CA GLY A 771 -5.37 7.66 5.93
C GLY A 771 -6.47 6.70 6.34
N ARG A 772 -6.91 5.83 5.42
CA ARG A 772 -8.01 4.87 5.65
C ARG A 772 -7.81 3.58 4.85
N ILE A 773 -8.54 2.54 5.23
CA ILE A 773 -8.69 1.35 4.38
C ILE A 773 -9.50 1.73 3.13
N HIS A 774 -8.93 1.43 1.95
CA HIS A 774 -9.65 1.53 0.68
C HIS A 774 -10.34 0.20 0.40
N PHE A 775 -11.62 0.26 0.09
CA PHE A 775 -12.42 -0.88 -0.36
C PHE A 775 -12.70 -0.76 -1.84
N PHE A 776 -12.69 -1.87 -2.54
CA PHE A 776 -12.94 -1.96 -3.96
C PHE A 776 -14.02 -3.00 -4.25
N GLU A 777 -14.85 -2.70 -5.23
CA GLU A 777 -15.91 -3.61 -5.67
C GLU A 777 -16.10 -3.58 -7.18
N LEU A 778 -16.08 -4.77 -7.77
CA LEU A 778 -16.48 -5.01 -9.16
C LEU A 778 -18.01 -5.14 -9.23
N LEU A 779 -18.64 -4.42 -10.14
CA LEU A 779 -20.09 -4.34 -10.33
C LEU A 779 -20.45 -4.57 -11.79
N ASN A 780 -21.57 -5.27 -12.03
CA ASN A 780 -22.10 -5.56 -13.37
C ASN A 780 -21.00 -6.05 -14.35
N VAL A 781 -20.09 -6.88 -13.85
CA VAL A 781 -19.07 -7.54 -14.67
C VAL A 781 -19.77 -8.44 -15.68
N SER A 782 -19.27 -8.45 -16.91
CA SER A 782 -19.75 -9.34 -17.95
C SER A 782 -19.46 -10.80 -17.60
N HIS A 783 -20.29 -11.68 -18.15
CA HIS A 783 -20.22 -13.13 -17.97
C HIS A 783 -20.32 -13.79 -19.35
N GLU A 784 -19.61 -13.22 -20.32
CA GLU A 784 -19.63 -13.76 -21.66
C GLU A 784 -19.06 -15.19 -21.62
N LYS A 785 -19.58 -16.08 -22.47
CA LYS A 785 -19.10 -17.46 -22.43
C LYS A 785 -17.71 -17.52 -23.03
N GLY A 786 -16.75 -18.11 -22.33
CA GLY A 786 -15.38 -18.24 -22.82
C GLY A 786 -14.62 -16.92 -22.90
N ASN A 787 -13.44 -16.93 -23.51
CA ASN A 787 -12.48 -15.81 -23.46
C ASN A 787 -12.53 -14.94 -24.74
N SER A 788 -13.22 -15.42 -25.77
CA SER A 788 -13.46 -14.73 -27.05
C SER A 788 -14.66 -15.36 -27.76
N MET A 789 -15.04 -14.85 -28.94
CA MET A 789 -16.24 -15.26 -29.65
C MET A 789 -16.29 -16.74 -30.05
N ASN A 790 -15.14 -17.42 -30.13
CA ASN A 790 -15.02 -18.81 -30.58
C ASN A 790 -14.03 -19.65 -29.76
N TRP A 791 -13.73 -19.24 -28.52
CA TRP A 791 -12.87 -20.03 -27.63
C TRP A 791 -13.22 -19.85 -26.14
N PRO A 792 -13.17 -20.92 -25.33
CA PRO A 792 -13.00 -22.32 -25.72
C PRO A 792 -14.32 -22.90 -26.27
N LEU A 793 -14.28 -24.11 -26.84
CA LEU A 793 -15.41 -24.77 -27.52
C LEU A 793 -16.68 -24.87 -26.63
N PRO A 794 -17.89 -24.99 -27.24
CA PRO A 794 -19.12 -25.11 -26.49
C PRO A 794 -19.07 -26.27 -25.48
N GLY A 795 -19.48 -26.00 -24.24
CA GLY A 795 -19.45 -26.96 -23.14
C GLY A 795 -18.16 -26.96 -22.31
N THR A 796 -17.09 -26.30 -22.80
CA THR A 796 -15.88 -25.99 -22.01
C THR A 796 -15.77 -24.51 -21.66
N ALA A 797 -16.52 -23.66 -22.35
CA ALA A 797 -16.65 -22.25 -22.03
C ALA A 797 -17.27 -22.07 -20.65
N ASN A 798 -16.55 -21.41 -19.75
CA ASN A 798 -17.08 -21.00 -18.46
C ASN A 798 -18.01 -19.78 -18.65
N SER A 799 -18.81 -19.47 -17.63
CA SER A 799 -19.62 -18.26 -17.56
C SER A 799 -19.24 -17.46 -16.32
N CYS A 800 -17.93 -17.40 -16.05
CA CYS A 800 -17.39 -16.75 -14.88
C CYS A 800 -17.40 -15.24 -15.05
N ASN A 801 -16.94 -14.52 -14.03
CA ASN A 801 -16.75 -13.08 -14.18
C ASN A 801 -15.60 -12.86 -15.16
N ASP A 802 -15.82 -12.00 -16.15
CA ASP A 802 -14.77 -11.63 -17.11
C ASP A 802 -13.67 -10.75 -16.48
N TYR A 803 -13.93 -10.24 -15.27
CA TYR A 803 -12.97 -9.52 -14.44
C TYR A 803 -12.87 -10.09 -13.03
N GLU A 804 -11.66 -10.07 -12.50
CA GLU A 804 -11.37 -10.36 -11.11
C GLU A 804 -10.31 -9.42 -10.54
N MET A 805 -10.29 -9.30 -9.21
CA MET A 805 -9.25 -8.55 -8.52
C MET A 805 -8.11 -9.47 -8.16
N ASP A 806 -6.89 -9.03 -8.48
CA ASP A 806 -5.69 -9.79 -8.20
C ASP A 806 -5.43 -9.86 -6.68
N ASN A 807 -5.17 -11.06 -6.16
CA ASN A 807 -4.80 -11.32 -4.78
C ASN A 807 -3.29 -11.52 -4.59
N SER A 808 -2.50 -11.35 -5.64
CA SER A 808 -1.05 -11.44 -5.59
C SER A 808 -0.41 -10.19 -4.97
N ASP A 809 -1.13 -9.05 -4.98
CA ASP A 809 -0.63 -7.80 -4.44
C ASP A 809 -0.55 -7.87 -2.89
N PRO A 810 0.67 -7.79 -2.30
CA PRO A 810 0.85 -7.86 -0.86
C PRO A 810 0.23 -6.69 -0.10
N ILE A 811 -0.21 -5.61 -0.75
CA ILE A 811 -0.89 -4.49 -0.08
C ILE A 811 -2.41 -4.68 -0.03
N MET A 812 -2.94 -5.71 -0.70
CA MET A 812 -4.37 -5.98 -0.81
C MET A 812 -4.78 -7.23 -0.03
N GLU A 813 -6.04 -7.27 0.39
CA GLU A 813 -6.66 -8.41 1.05
C GLU A 813 -8.01 -8.65 0.37
N VAL A 814 -8.07 -9.70 -0.45
CA VAL A 814 -9.31 -10.11 -1.10
C VAL A 814 -10.25 -10.79 -0.11
N PHE A 815 -11.55 -10.62 -0.33
CA PHE A 815 -12.56 -11.29 0.46
C PHE A 815 -13.78 -11.63 -0.39
N GLN A 816 -14.30 -12.85 -0.23
CA GLN A 816 -15.51 -13.28 -0.92
C GLN A 816 -16.71 -13.10 0.01
N ARG A 817 -17.86 -12.71 -0.55
CA ARG A 817 -19.09 -12.64 0.23
C ARG A 817 -19.59 -14.05 0.54
N PRO A 818 -20.10 -14.30 1.75
CA PRO A 818 -20.74 -15.57 2.12
C PRO A 818 -21.97 -15.99 1.30
N ASN A 819 -22.43 -15.17 0.34
CA ASN A 819 -23.71 -15.34 -0.35
C ASN A 819 -23.60 -15.64 -1.85
N ASP A 820 -22.39 -15.81 -2.39
CA ASP A 820 -22.29 -16.32 -3.77
C ASP A 820 -22.79 -17.77 -3.76
N PRO A 821 -23.78 -18.12 -4.59
CA PRO A 821 -24.43 -19.42 -4.52
C PRO A 821 -23.37 -20.52 -4.71
N PRO A 822 -23.15 -21.39 -3.71
CA PRO A 822 -22.20 -22.48 -3.86
C PRO A 822 -22.65 -23.37 -5.01
N GLY A 823 -21.84 -23.48 -6.05
CA GLY A 823 -22.10 -24.36 -7.20
C GLY A 823 -22.26 -23.69 -8.58
N THR A 824 -22.00 -22.39 -8.73
CA THR A 824 -21.64 -21.88 -10.07
C THR A 824 -20.28 -22.44 -10.45
N PHE A 825 -20.22 -23.12 -11.60
CA PHE A 825 -19.12 -23.96 -12.12
C PHE A 825 -17.85 -23.16 -12.50
N CYS A 826 -17.48 -22.15 -11.72
CA CYS A 826 -16.18 -21.49 -11.73
C CYS A 826 -15.25 -22.25 -10.78
N ASP A 827 -15.17 -23.56 -11.00
CA ASP A 827 -14.48 -24.50 -10.11
C ASP A 827 -12.97 -24.34 -10.25
N GLY A 828 -12.35 -23.59 -9.33
CA GLY A 828 -10.92 -23.68 -9.03
C GLY A 828 -10.18 -22.35 -8.87
N PHE A 829 -10.67 -21.27 -9.48
CA PHE A 829 -10.08 -19.94 -9.39
C PHE A 829 -11.04 -19.01 -8.67
N ARG A 830 -10.55 -18.39 -7.60
CA ARG A 830 -11.37 -17.57 -6.72
C ARG A 830 -11.58 -16.22 -7.39
N HIS A 831 -12.69 -16.06 -8.11
CA HIS A 831 -13.05 -14.78 -8.73
C HIS A 831 -13.41 -13.75 -7.65
N TRP A 832 -12.42 -12.96 -7.23
CA TRP A 832 -12.62 -11.96 -6.19
C TRP A 832 -13.22 -10.69 -6.78
N ILE A 833 -14.46 -10.39 -6.39
CA ILE A 833 -15.15 -9.16 -6.77
C ILE A 833 -15.07 -8.07 -5.70
N HIS A 834 -14.48 -8.39 -4.53
CA HIS A 834 -14.20 -7.45 -3.45
C HIS A 834 -12.76 -7.60 -2.97
N THR A 835 -12.10 -6.46 -2.81
CA THR A 835 -10.79 -6.38 -2.17
C THR A 835 -10.69 -5.12 -1.33
N ARG A 836 -9.70 -5.07 -0.45
CA ARG A 836 -9.41 -3.88 0.36
C ARG A 836 -7.92 -3.76 0.64
N SER A 837 -7.44 -2.56 0.93
CA SER A 837 -6.05 -2.38 1.35
C SER A 837 -5.79 -3.05 2.71
N GLN A 838 -4.56 -3.51 2.93
CA GLN A 838 -4.14 -4.13 4.19
C GLN A 838 -3.93 -3.10 5.30
N LYS A 839 -3.37 -1.94 4.94
CA LYS A 839 -3.06 -0.83 5.84
C LYS A 839 -3.84 0.42 5.42
N PRO A 840 -4.06 1.37 6.36
CA PRO A 840 -4.56 2.69 6.00
C PRO A 840 -3.60 3.36 5.04
N ALA A 841 -4.12 4.04 4.03
CA ALA A 841 -3.32 4.77 3.05
C ALA A 841 -4.08 6.02 2.57
N ARG A 842 -3.34 6.94 1.93
CA ARG A 842 -3.91 8.11 1.21
C ARG A 842 -4.28 7.77 -0.23
N GLU A 843 -3.55 6.82 -0.79
CA GLU A 843 -3.63 6.36 -2.17
C GLU A 843 -3.37 4.86 -2.18
N VAL A 844 -4.16 4.13 -2.95
CA VAL A 844 -4.02 2.68 -3.16
C VAL A 844 -4.21 2.37 -4.64
N VAL A 845 -3.33 1.54 -5.19
CA VAL A 845 -3.50 0.97 -6.54
C VAL A 845 -4.22 -0.37 -6.39
N VAL A 846 -5.25 -0.60 -7.20
CA VAL A 846 -5.90 -1.90 -7.32
C VAL A 846 -5.66 -2.46 -8.72
N THR A 847 -5.37 -3.75 -8.78
CA THR A 847 -5.14 -4.49 -10.01
C THR A 847 -6.38 -5.32 -10.34
N VAL A 848 -6.94 -5.12 -11.53
CA VAL A 848 -8.07 -5.87 -12.08
C VAL A 848 -7.59 -6.69 -13.26
N GLU A 849 -7.68 -8.01 -13.16
CA GLU A 849 -7.32 -8.95 -14.22
C GLU A 849 -8.51 -9.24 -15.13
N SER A 850 -8.25 -9.34 -16.43
CA SER A 850 -9.23 -9.63 -17.48
C SER A 850 -9.12 -11.09 -17.93
N GLU A 851 -10.21 -11.82 -17.83
CA GLU A 851 -10.32 -13.22 -18.29
C GLU A 851 -10.90 -13.33 -19.71
N ASP A 852 -11.60 -12.28 -20.16
CA ASP A 852 -12.19 -12.19 -21.50
C ASP A 852 -11.58 -11.05 -22.31
N GLN A 853 -11.60 -11.18 -23.64
CA GLN A 853 -11.07 -10.18 -24.56
C GLN A 853 -12.06 -9.03 -24.84
N GLY A 854 -13.33 -9.21 -24.53
CA GLY A 854 -14.39 -8.21 -24.63
C GLY A 854 -14.99 -7.83 -23.28
N GLY A 855 -14.36 -8.26 -22.17
CA GLY A 855 -14.86 -8.03 -20.81
C GLY A 855 -15.27 -6.58 -20.59
N TYR A 856 -16.34 -6.36 -19.83
CA TYR A 856 -16.77 -5.04 -19.42
C TYR A 856 -17.37 -5.08 -18.01
N GLY A 857 -17.34 -3.96 -17.31
CA GLY A 857 -17.89 -3.85 -15.96
C GLY A 857 -17.66 -2.47 -15.36
N PHE A 858 -17.95 -2.36 -14.08
CA PHE A 858 -17.65 -1.18 -13.29
C PHE A 858 -16.77 -1.55 -12.11
N LEU A 859 -15.87 -0.65 -11.74
CA LEU A 859 -15.16 -0.69 -10.48
C LEU A 859 -15.55 0.53 -9.67
N ARG A 860 -15.82 0.35 -8.38
CA ARG A 860 -15.97 1.45 -7.43
C ARG A 860 -14.99 1.32 -6.29
N SER A 861 -14.68 2.46 -5.66
CA SER A 861 -13.88 2.48 -4.43
C SER A 861 -14.58 3.26 -3.32
N PHE A 862 -14.41 2.84 -2.07
CA PHE A 862 -14.97 3.55 -0.93
C PHE A 862 -14.08 3.43 0.32
N ALA A 863 -14.29 4.31 1.30
CA ALA A 863 -13.64 4.29 2.61
C ALA A 863 -14.70 4.60 3.68
N ASN A 864 -14.60 4.05 4.90
CA ASN A 864 -15.64 4.21 5.90
C ASN A 864 -15.10 4.67 7.26
N ILE A 865 -15.92 5.40 8.04
CA ILE A 865 -15.65 5.83 9.43
C ILE A 865 -16.65 5.23 10.44
N ASN A 866 -17.78 4.66 10.02
CA ASN A 866 -18.81 4.18 10.98
C ASN A 866 -18.42 2.88 11.70
N HIS A 867 -18.61 2.88 13.02
CA HIS A 867 -18.31 1.79 13.97
C HIS A 867 -19.40 0.68 14.04
N GLY A 868 -20.21 0.50 12.97
CA GLY A 868 -21.41 -0.34 12.98
C GLY A 868 -21.25 -1.69 12.25
N GLY A 869 -20.88 -2.75 12.99
CA GLY A 869 -21.12 -4.15 12.59
C GLY A 869 -20.26 -4.74 11.46
N ALA A 870 -20.05 -6.07 11.51
CA ALA A 870 -19.19 -6.82 10.59
C ALA A 870 -19.74 -6.97 9.14
N ASP A 871 -20.94 -6.44 8.85
CA ASP A 871 -21.71 -6.66 7.61
C ASP A 871 -22.00 -5.38 6.80
N SER A 872 -21.32 -4.26 7.06
CA SER A 872 -21.67 -2.91 6.59
C SER A 872 -21.60 -2.66 5.07
N ILE A 873 -21.43 -3.70 4.24
CA ILE A 873 -21.67 -3.62 2.79
C ILE A 873 -23.18 -3.50 2.48
N LYS A 874 -24.07 -3.86 3.41
CA LYS A 874 -25.53 -3.67 3.25
C LYS A 874 -26.06 -2.57 4.17
N GLY A 875 -26.13 -1.35 3.65
CA GLY A 875 -27.04 -0.30 4.14
C GLY A 875 -26.43 0.81 4.99
N GLU A 876 -25.15 0.74 5.36
CA GLU A 876 -24.48 1.89 5.97
C GLU A 876 -23.97 2.83 4.88
N THR A 877 -24.23 4.13 5.04
CA THR A 877 -23.69 5.15 4.15
C THR A 877 -22.21 5.32 4.47
N PRO A 878 -21.30 5.16 3.49
CA PRO A 878 -19.89 5.45 3.68
C PRO A 878 -19.72 6.87 4.21
N VAL A 879 -18.88 7.06 5.23
CA VAL A 879 -18.64 8.41 5.76
C VAL A 879 -17.80 9.24 4.79
N TYR A 880 -16.92 8.61 4.02
CA TYR A 880 -16.25 9.27 2.91
C TYR A 880 -17.21 9.39 1.74
N GLU A 881 -17.46 10.62 1.30
CA GLU A 881 -18.30 10.84 0.14
C GLU A 881 -17.62 10.27 -1.11
N PRO A 882 -18.29 9.39 -1.88
CA PRO A 882 -17.82 9.10 -3.22
C PRO A 882 -17.77 10.41 -4.01
N VAL A 883 -16.59 10.74 -4.55
CA VAL A 883 -16.36 11.94 -5.34
C VAL A 883 -16.44 11.57 -6.82
N PRO A 884 -17.54 11.88 -7.52
CA PRO A 884 -17.66 11.56 -8.94
C PRO A 884 -16.59 12.29 -9.71
N ILE A 885 -16.03 11.65 -10.73
CA ILE A 885 -15.14 12.34 -11.65
C ILE A 885 -15.98 13.28 -12.51
N PRO A 886 -15.65 14.58 -12.55
CA PRO A 886 -16.39 15.53 -13.39
C PRO A 886 -16.37 15.09 -14.87
N PRO A 887 -17.50 15.14 -15.59
CA PRO A 887 -17.58 14.71 -16.99
C PRO A 887 -16.54 15.36 -17.91
N GLU A 888 -16.17 16.62 -17.63
CA GLU A 888 -15.15 17.35 -18.39
C GLU A 888 -13.74 16.76 -18.27
N LYS A 889 -13.44 16.03 -17.20
CA LYS A 889 -12.17 15.32 -17.02
C LYS A 889 -12.14 13.95 -17.70
N VAL A 890 -13.31 13.44 -18.09
CA VAL A 890 -13.46 12.11 -18.71
C VAL A 890 -14.30 12.25 -19.97
N ALA A 891 -13.87 13.14 -20.86
CA ALA A 891 -14.51 13.29 -22.15
C ALA A 891 -14.29 12.03 -23.00
N HIS A 892 -15.35 11.55 -23.63
CA HIS A 892 -15.26 10.55 -24.68
C HIS A 892 -14.42 11.13 -25.86
N PRO A 893 -13.48 10.39 -26.48
CA PRO A 893 -12.63 10.90 -27.57
C PRO A 893 -13.39 11.48 -28.77
N SER A 894 -14.53 10.87 -29.12
CA SER A 894 -15.47 11.35 -30.16
C SER A 894 -16.47 12.41 -29.67
N GLY A 895 -16.33 12.97 -28.47
CA GLY A 895 -17.22 14.01 -27.93
C GLY A 895 -18.61 13.52 -27.51
N ARG A 896 -18.82 12.21 -27.35
CA ARG A 896 -20.07 11.65 -26.83
C ARG A 896 -20.25 12.00 -25.34
N PRO A 897 -21.47 12.35 -24.90
CA PRO A 897 -21.70 12.64 -23.50
C PRO A 897 -21.66 11.36 -22.66
N LYS A 898 -21.23 11.49 -21.40
CA LYS A 898 -21.34 10.41 -20.41
C LYS A 898 -22.80 9.99 -20.25
N LYS A 899 -23.10 8.70 -20.42
CA LYS A 899 -24.49 8.21 -20.41
C LYS A 899 -25.12 8.29 -19.03
N THR A 900 -24.44 7.76 -18.01
CA THR A 900 -24.93 7.76 -16.63
C THR A 900 -23.92 8.44 -15.71
N ILE A 901 -24.37 9.45 -14.96
CA ILE A 901 -23.56 10.03 -13.88
C ILE A 901 -23.89 9.26 -12.60
N TYR A 902 -22.96 8.41 -12.18
CA TYR A 902 -23.07 7.69 -10.91
C TYR A 902 -22.63 8.56 -9.74
N THR A 903 -23.38 8.50 -8.65
CA THR A 903 -23.05 9.21 -7.41
C THR A 903 -22.02 8.46 -6.56
N ASP A 904 -21.77 7.18 -6.82
CA ASP A 904 -20.92 6.31 -6.00
C ASP A 904 -19.52 6.10 -6.58
N ASN A 905 -18.97 7.13 -7.25
CA ASN A 905 -17.62 7.23 -7.85
C ASN A 905 -17.18 6.11 -8.81
N ARG A 906 -18.07 5.17 -9.15
CA ARG A 906 -17.73 4.06 -10.04
C ARG A 906 -17.23 4.54 -11.41
N VAL A 907 -16.28 3.80 -11.94
CA VAL A 907 -15.70 3.97 -13.28
C VAL A 907 -15.96 2.70 -14.09
N THR A 908 -15.95 2.81 -15.42
CA THR A 908 -16.04 1.66 -16.32
C THR A 908 -14.66 1.04 -16.53
N ILE A 909 -14.62 -0.29 -16.63
CA ILE A 909 -13.44 -1.08 -17.06
C ILE A 909 -13.90 -1.95 -18.24
N PRO A 910 -13.34 -1.81 -19.45
CA PRO A 910 -12.40 -0.75 -19.85
C PRO A 910 -13.06 0.64 -19.75
N ARG A 911 -12.28 1.71 -19.99
CA ARG A 911 -12.84 3.06 -20.06
C ARG A 911 -13.88 3.12 -21.18
N ASP A 912 -15.13 3.29 -20.79
CA ASP A 912 -16.33 3.33 -21.64
C ASP A 912 -17.27 4.40 -21.05
N VAL A 913 -17.21 5.62 -21.59
CA VAL A 913 -17.92 6.79 -21.04
C VAL A 913 -19.38 6.80 -21.46
N ASP A 914 -19.70 6.31 -22.65
CA ASP A 914 -21.06 6.26 -23.16
C ASP A 914 -21.78 4.92 -22.88
N GLU A 915 -21.13 4.04 -22.10
CA GLU A 915 -21.64 2.77 -21.58
C GLU A 915 -22.20 1.89 -22.71
N ASN A 916 -21.44 1.79 -23.79
CA ASN A 916 -21.73 0.99 -24.98
C ASN A 916 -21.03 -0.38 -24.97
N LYS A 917 -20.21 -0.66 -23.94
CA LYS A 917 -19.44 -1.90 -23.68
C LYS A 917 -18.20 -2.08 -24.56
N ILE A 918 -17.84 -1.06 -25.32
CA ILE A 918 -16.63 -1.01 -26.12
C ILE A 918 -15.72 0.04 -25.49
N ALA A 919 -14.41 -0.18 -25.49
CA ALA A 919 -13.49 0.81 -24.98
C ALA A 919 -13.54 2.10 -25.83
N ASP A 920 -13.63 3.25 -25.17
CA ASP A 920 -13.65 4.59 -25.77
C ASP A 920 -12.46 4.85 -26.71
N GLY A 921 -11.31 4.25 -26.40
CA GLY A 921 -10.08 4.33 -27.20
C GLY A 921 -10.16 3.59 -28.54
N GLY A 922 -11.21 2.79 -28.74
CA GLY A 922 -11.32 1.87 -29.86
C GLY A 922 -10.34 0.70 -29.75
N TRP A 923 -10.10 0.00 -30.84
CA TRP A 923 -9.19 -1.14 -30.87
C TRP A 923 -8.37 -1.20 -32.15
N ARG A 924 -7.39 -2.11 -32.18
CA ARG A 924 -6.55 -2.34 -33.36
C ARG A 924 -6.83 -3.71 -33.95
N THR A 925 -7.03 -3.75 -35.26
CA THR A 925 -7.28 -5.00 -36.00
C THR A 925 -5.98 -5.72 -36.36
N GLN A 926 -6.10 -6.91 -36.97
CA GLN A 926 -4.99 -7.54 -37.67
C GLN A 926 -4.45 -6.61 -38.77
N GLY A 927 -3.16 -6.27 -38.71
CA GLY A 927 -2.56 -5.22 -39.55
C GLY A 927 -2.45 -3.85 -38.88
N ASN A 928 -2.78 -3.75 -37.59
CA ASN A 928 -2.57 -2.56 -36.75
C ASN A 928 -3.41 -1.33 -37.19
N VAL A 929 -4.57 -1.55 -37.80
CA VAL A 929 -5.52 -0.47 -38.16
C VAL A 929 -6.33 -0.11 -36.92
N LEU A 930 -6.33 1.17 -36.55
CA LEU A 930 -7.13 1.67 -35.42
C LEU A 930 -8.59 1.85 -35.84
N ILE A 931 -9.47 1.07 -35.23
CA ILE A 931 -10.92 1.22 -35.31
C ILE A 931 -11.36 2.10 -34.15
N LYS A 932 -12.07 3.19 -34.47
CA LYS A 932 -12.64 4.05 -33.45
C LYS A 932 -13.86 3.38 -32.84
N ASP A 933 -14.08 3.65 -31.57
CA ASP A 933 -15.26 3.20 -30.85
C ASP A 933 -16.58 3.61 -31.58
N PRO A 934 -17.44 2.64 -31.97
CA PRO A 934 -18.68 2.90 -32.69
C PRO A 934 -19.83 3.35 -31.78
N VAL A 935 -20.83 4.03 -32.36
CA VAL A 935 -22.00 4.53 -31.61
C VAL A 935 -22.86 3.42 -31.02
N ASN A 936 -23.11 2.38 -31.79
CA ASN A 936 -23.99 1.29 -31.40
C ASN A 936 -23.22 -0.03 -31.44
N PRO A 937 -23.05 -0.74 -30.31
CA PRO A 937 -22.35 -2.02 -30.26
C PRO A 937 -23.08 -3.14 -31.02
N ARG A 938 -24.35 -2.91 -31.41
CA ARG A 938 -25.21 -3.88 -32.11
C ARG A 938 -25.29 -3.69 -33.63
N ASP A 939 -24.69 -2.63 -34.14
CA ASP A 939 -24.68 -2.39 -35.57
C ASP A 939 -23.78 -3.42 -36.28
N ASP A 940 -24.15 -3.73 -37.52
CA ASP A 940 -23.49 -4.65 -38.46
C ASP A 940 -23.52 -3.92 -39.81
N ASN A 941 -22.61 -2.95 -39.95
CA ASN A 941 -22.67 -1.88 -40.95
C ASN A 941 -21.45 -1.87 -41.88
N ASP A 942 -20.76 -3.01 -42.00
CA ASP A 942 -19.63 -3.23 -42.91
C ASP A 942 -20.15 -3.22 -44.35
N ASN A 943 -20.14 -2.01 -44.89
CA ASN A 943 -20.68 -1.65 -46.19
C ASN A 943 -19.58 -1.55 -47.26
N GLN A 944 -18.30 -1.75 -46.89
CA GLN A 944 -17.21 -1.69 -47.86
C GLN A 944 -17.04 -3.03 -48.58
N LEU A 945 -17.01 -2.90 -49.91
CA LEU A 945 -17.63 -3.78 -50.89
C LEU A 945 -19.13 -3.95 -50.64
N VAL A 946 -19.91 -3.27 -51.48
CA VAL A 946 -21.38 -3.26 -51.45
C VAL A 946 -21.95 -4.67 -51.64
N GLY A 947 -21.25 -5.55 -52.37
CA GLY A 947 -21.73 -6.89 -52.68
C GLY A 947 -23.11 -6.86 -53.33
N ASP A 948 -24.00 -7.74 -52.87
CA ASP A 948 -25.42 -7.79 -53.24
C ASP A 948 -26.29 -6.64 -52.69
N GLY A 949 -25.66 -5.65 -52.04
CA GLY A 949 -26.32 -4.50 -51.42
C GLY A 949 -26.75 -4.74 -49.97
N PHE A 950 -26.49 -5.92 -49.40
CA PHE A 950 -26.77 -6.16 -47.98
C PHE A 950 -25.64 -5.61 -47.10
N PRO A 951 -25.98 -4.75 -46.13
CA PRO A 951 -25.01 -4.29 -45.14
C PRO A 951 -24.59 -5.47 -44.26
N GLY A 952 -23.32 -5.45 -43.84
CA GLY A 952 -22.86 -6.37 -42.82
C GLY A 952 -22.44 -7.77 -43.28
N ASP A 953 -21.78 -8.49 -42.39
CA ASP A 953 -21.34 -9.87 -42.54
C ASP A 953 -21.99 -10.83 -41.52
N GLY A 954 -22.85 -10.28 -40.66
CA GLY A 954 -23.56 -10.99 -39.61
C GLY A 954 -22.89 -10.91 -38.24
N LEU A 955 -21.84 -10.10 -38.09
CA LEU A 955 -21.20 -9.78 -36.83
C LEU A 955 -21.61 -8.39 -36.36
N SER A 956 -21.90 -8.25 -35.08
CA SER A 956 -22.08 -6.93 -34.47
C SER A 956 -20.73 -6.31 -34.13
N ASN A 957 -20.68 -4.98 -34.09
CA ASN A 957 -19.50 -4.20 -33.67
C ASN A 957 -18.86 -4.72 -32.36
N TYR A 958 -19.67 -5.20 -31.39
CA TYR A 958 -19.15 -5.77 -30.15
C TYR A 958 -18.55 -7.17 -30.32
N GLU A 959 -19.00 -7.98 -31.29
CA GLU A 959 -18.36 -9.27 -31.64
C GLU A 959 -17.01 -9.05 -32.30
N GLU A 960 -16.95 -8.10 -33.22
CA GLU A 960 -15.71 -7.70 -33.88
C GLU A 960 -14.70 -7.10 -32.91
N TYR A 961 -15.19 -6.28 -31.96
CA TYR A 961 -14.43 -5.81 -30.83
C TYR A 961 -13.98 -6.98 -29.96
N ARG A 962 -14.86 -7.85 -29.47
CA ARG A 962 -14.50 -8.98 -28.58
C ARG A 962 -13.54 -9.95 -29.25
N GLY A 963 -13.62 -10.12 -30.57
CA GLY A 963 -12.65 -10.80 -31.41
C GLY A 963 -12.72 -12.33 -31.40
N PHE A 964 -11.87 -12.94 -32.22
CA PHE A 964 -11.87 -14.36 -32.57
C PHE A 964 -10.47 -14.96 -32.46
N LEU A 965 -10.40 -16.23 -32.09
CA LEU A 965 -9.22 -17.07 -32.23
C LEU A 965 -9.15 -17.63 -33.65
N VAL A 966 -8.16 -17.20 -34.43
CA VAL A 966 -7.95 -17.62 -35.83
C VAL A 966 -6.57 -18.25 -35.93
N GLN A 967 -6.51 -19.54 -36.27
CA GLN A 967 -5.26 -20.32 -36.34
C GLN A 967 -4.44 -20.37 -35.04
N GLY A 968 -5.05 -20.02 -33.90
CA GLY A 968 -4.39 -19.98 -32.60
C GLY A 968 -3.98 -18.58 -32.16
N ASP A 969 -4.15 -17.58 -33.03
CA ASP A 969 -3.93 -16.18 -32.69
C ASP A 969 -5.27 -15.47 -32.44
N TYR A 970 -5.31 -14.63 -31.41
CA TYR A 970 -6.46 -13.78 -31.16
C TYR A 970 -6.42 -12.55 -32.08
N ILE A 971 -7.53 -12.27 -32.76
CA ILE A 971 -7.71 -11.09 -33.61
C ILE A 971 -9.00 -10.37 -33.27
N ARG A 972 -8.99 -9.03 -33.37
CA ARG A 972 -10.18 -8.21 -33.49
C ARG A 972 -10.36 -7.81 -34.95
N THR A 973 -11.60 -7.78 -35.43
CA THR A 973 -11.90 -7.51 -36.84
C THR A 973 -12.24 -6.04 -37.09
N ASN A 974 -12.54 -5.70 -38.34
CA ASN A 974 -12.70 -4.33 -38.80
C ASN A 974 -14.15 -4.06 -39.20
N ILE A 975 -14.87 -3.26 -38.40
CA ILE A 975 -16.29 -2.90 -38.61
C ILE A 975 -16.63 -2.20 -39.95
N PHE A 976 -15.62 -1.91 -40.76
CA PHE A 976 -15.78 -1.34 -42.10
C PHE A 976 -15.66 -2.39 -43.21
N HIS A 977 -15.13 -3.56 -42.91
CA HIS A 977 -14.91 -4.66 -43.85
C HIS A 977 -15.76 -5.87 -43.45
N LYS A 978 -16.18 -6.65 -44.44
CA LYS A 978 -16.86 -7.92 -44.15
C LYS A 978 -15.82 -8.99 -43.85
N ASP A 979 -16.06 -9.84 -42.86
CA ASP A 979 -15.21 -10.97 -42.50
C ASP A 979 -15.77 -12.29 -43.05
N LEU A 980 -14.90 -13.10 -43.64
CA LEU A 980 -15.23 -14.43 -44.14
C LEU A 980 -14.29 -15.48 -43.55
N PHE A 981 -14.86 -16.42 -42.80
CA PHE A 981 -14.10 -17.50 -42.18
C PHE A 981 -14.12 -18.78 -43.05
N ILE A 982 -12.96 -19.39 -43.28
CA ILE A 982 -12.81 -20.59 -44.13
C ILE A 982 -11.97 -21.65 -43.41
N ASN A 983 -12.56 -22.81 -43.12
CA ASN A 983 -11.78 -24.01 -42.80
C ASN A 983 -11.23 -24.63 -44.09
N ASN A 984 -9.96 -24.33 -44.36
CA ASN A 984 -9.18 -24.86 -45.47
C ASN A 984 -8.46 -26.18 -45.09
N ALA A 985 -9.22 -27.23 -44.77
CA ALA A 985 -8.68 -28.49 -44.25
C ALA A 985 -7.67 -29.18 -45.20
N ALA A 986 -7.76 -28.90 -46.50
CA ALA A 986 -6.89 -29.44 -47.54
C ALA A 986 -5.70 -28.52 -47.89
N SER A 987 -5.55 -27.38 -47.21
CA SER A 987 -4.47 -26.40 -47.46
C SER A 987 -4.39 -25.93 -48.92
N PHE A 988 -5.55 -25.70 -49.55
CA PHE A 988 -5.62 -25.17 -50.90
C PHE A 988 -5.14 -23.71 -50.95
N ASN A 989 -4.57 -23.31 -52.08
CA ASN A 989 -4.14 -21.93 -52.29
C ASN A 989 -5.37 -21.01 -52.43
N LEU A 990 -5.49 -20.00 -51.57
CA LEU A 990 -6.58 -19.00 -51.56
C LEU A 990 -6.18 -17.66 -52.21
N THR A 991 -4.99 -17.57 -52.81
CA THR A 991 -4.44 -16.29 -53.30
C THR A 991 -5.34 -15.62 -54.34
N ASN A 992 -5.86 -16.38 -55.31
CA ASN A 992 -6.73 -15.80 -56.34
C ASN A 992 -8.05 -15.32 -55.74
N PHE A 993 -8.65 -16.11 -54.85
CA PHE A 993 -9.88 -15.75 -54.17
C PHE A 993 -9.72 -14.47 -53.33
N ARG A 994 -8.67 -14.39 -52.51
CA ARG A 994 -8.34 -13.19 -51.71
C ARG A 994 -8.11 -11.96 -52.59
N ALA A 995 -7.33 -12.11 -53.66
CA ALA A 995 -7.06 -11.02 -54.60
C ALA A 995 -8.34 -10.53 -55.28
N ALA A 996 -9.22 -11.45 -55.67
CA ALA A 996 -10.48 -11.12 -56.33
C ALA A 996 -11.48 -10.39 -55.40
N LEU A 997 -11.42 -10.64 -54.09
CA LEU A 997 -12.20 -9.91 -53.07
C LEU A 997 -11.53 -8.64 -52.56
N THR A 998 -10.32 -8.32 -53.04
CA THR A 998 -9.64 -7.06 -52.78
C THR A 998 -9.82 -6.21 -54.05
N GLY A 999 -10.98 -5.55 -54.19
CA GLY A 999 -11.31 -4.83 -55.42
C GLY A 999 -10.26 -3.76 -55.77
N ALA A 1000 -10.22 -3.34 -57.04
CA ALA A 1000 -9.24 -2.35 -57.54
C ALA A 1000 -9.27 -0.98 -56.80
N ASN A 1001 -10.33 -0.71 -56.02
CA ASN A 1001 -10.51 0.52 -55.24
C ASN A 1001 -10.17 0.37 -53.75
N GLY A 1002 -9.55 -0.74 -53.33
CA GLY A 1002 -9.11 -0.95 -51.94
C GLY A 1002 -10.18 -1.43 -50.95
N ALA A 1003 -11.44 -1.53 -51.37
CA ALA A 1003 -12.50 -2.17 -50.59
C ALA A 1003 -12.26 -3.69 -50.55
N LYS A 1004 -12.35 -4.29 -49.36
CA LYS A 1004 -11.82 -5.62 -49.06
C LYS A 1004 -12.77 -6.44 -48.19
N VAL A 1005 -12.98 -7.71 -48.56
CA VAL A 1005 -13.45 -8.74 -47.63
C VAL A 1005 -12.22 -9.34 -46.96
N ASP A 1006 -12.20 -9.38 -45.63
CA ASP A 1006 -11.13 -9.99 -44.87
C ASP A 1006 -11.37 -11.50 -44.74
N VAL A 1007 -10.47 -12.29 -45.31
CA VAL A 1007 -10.62 -13.76 -45.39
C VAL A 1007 -9.73 -14.44 -44.36
N HIS A 1008 -10.36 -14.98 -43.33
CA HIS A 1008 -9.74 -15.65 -42.19
C HIS A 1008 -9.74 -17.17 -42.37
N GLU A 1009 -8.56 -17.77 -42.38
CA GLU A 1009 -8.46 -19.23 -42.39
C GLU A 1009 -8.59 -19.78 -40.98
N ILE A 1010 -9.56 -20.66 -40.72
CA ILE A 1010 -9.82 -21.22 -39.39
C ILE A 1010 -9.48 -22.70 -39.33
N ARG A 1011 -9.15 -23.19 -38.13
CA ARG A 1011 -8.94 -24.62 -37.86
C ARG A 1011 -10.22 -25.25 -37.34
N LYS A 1012 -10.24 -26.58 -37.29
CA LYS A 1012 -11.36 -27.35 -36.73
C LYS A 1012 -11.73 -26.97 -35.29
N ILE A 1013 -10.78 -26.46 -34.50
CA ILE A 1013 -11.00 -26.06 -33.10
C ILE A 1013 -11.46 -24.61 -32.94
N ASP A 1014 -11.43 -23.82 -34.01
CA ASP A 1014 -11.79 -22.39 -34.00
C ASP A 1014 -13.29 -22.19 -34.32
N TYR A 1015 -14.07 -23.28 -34.39
CA TYR A 1015 -15.53 -23.29 -34.62
C TYR A 1015 -16.13 -24.60 -34.10
N VAL A 1016 -17.46 -24.67 -33.98
CA VAL A 1016 -18.14 -25.80 -33.31
C VAL A 1016 -17.83 -27.16 -33.92
N ASP A 1017 -18.21 -27.38 -35.18
CA ASP A 1017 -17.84 -28.57 -35.98
C ASP A 1017 -18.19 -28.37 -37.46
N ASN A 1018 -17.73 -29.27 -38.34
CA ASN A 1018 -17.96 -29.21 -39.79
C ASN A 1018 -19.45 -29.22 -40.21
N LYS A 1019 -20.36 -29.61 -39.31
CA LYS A 1019 -21.80 -29.71 -39.60
C LYS A 1019 -22.52 -28.41 -39.28
N THR A 1020 -22.25 -27.85 -38.11
CA THR A 1020 -22.86 -26.61 -37.58
C THR A 1020 -22.14 -25.38 -38.13
N ARG A 1021 -20.81 -25.44 -38.24
CA ARG A 1021 -19.91 -24.42 -38.79
C ARG A 1021 -19.94 -23.06 -38.08
N GLU A 1022 -20.58 -22.97 -36.92
CA GLU A 1022 -20.75 -21.73 -36.17
C GLU A 1022 -19.42 -21.22 -35.63
N ILE A 1023 -19.07 -19.97 -35.94
CA ILE A 1023 -17.83 -19.33 -35.51
C ILE A 1023 -18.05 -18.61 -34.17
N ASN A 1024 -19.03 -17.72 -34.10
CA ASN A 1024 -19.31 -16.88 -32.93
C ASN A 1024 -20.13 -17.59 -31.83
N PHE A 1025 -19.88 -18.87 -31.55
CA PHE A 1025 -20.73 -19.69 -30.68
C PHE A 1025 -20.74 -19.27 -29.19
N ASN A 1026 -19.85 -18.37 -28.78
CA ASN A 1026 -19.72 -17.84 -27.42
C ASN A 1026 -20.38 -16.46 -27.24
N PHE A 1027 -21.32 -16.10 -28.10
CA PHE A 1027 -22.07 -14.83 -28.04
C PHE A 1027 -23.17 -14.83 -26.98
N ASN A 1028 -23.41 -13.68 -26.34
CA ASN A 1028 -24.62 -13.39 -25.55
C ASN A 1028 -25.77 -12.77 -26.40
N PRO A 1029 -26.88 -13.49 -26.62
CA PRO A 1029 -27.98 -13.00 -27.46
C PRO A 1029 -28.59 -11.65 -27.04
N GLN A 1030 -28.44 -11.25 -25.77
CA GLN A 1030 -28.95 -9.96 -25.27
C GLN A 1030 -28.09 -8.78 -25.70
N LEU A 1031 -26.79 -9.00 -25.89
CA LEU A 1031 -25.82 -7.98 -26.27
C LEU A 1031 -25.72 -7.86 -27.78
N HIS A 1032 -25.64 -8.99 -28.46
CA HIS A 1032 -25.45 -9.10 -29.91
C HIS A 1032 -26.79 -9.08 -30.67
N TYR A 1033 -27.78 -8.35 -30.15
CA TYR A 1033 -29.10 -8.29 -30.77
C TYR A 1033 -29.04 -7.50 -32.07
N ILE A 1034 -28.84 -8.22 -33.17
CA ILE A 1034 -29.22 -7.76 -34.50
C ILE A 1034 -30.72 -8.06 -34.64
N PRO A 1035 -31.60 -7.07 -34.89
CA PRO A 1035 -33.03 -7.30 -35.07
C PRO A 1035 -33.30 -8.14 -36.32
N VAL A 1036 -33.25 -9.46 -36.18
CA VAL A 1036 -33.66 -10.42 -37.20
C VAL A 1036 -34.83 -11.24 -36.64
N LEU A 1037 -35.94 -11.25 -37.36
CA LEU A 1037 -37.22 -11.85 -36.94
C LEU A 1037 -37.21 -13.40 -36.85
N PHE A 1038 -36.06 -14.07 -37.09
CA PHE A 1038 -35.95 -15.53 -37.07
C PHE A 1038 -34.73 -16.00 -36.26
N GLU A 1039 -35.00 -16.80 -35.23
CA GLU A 1039 -34.04 -17.24 -34.19
C GLU A 1039 -32.91 -18.22 -34.61
N PRO A 1040 -32.93 -19.00 -35.72
CA PRO A 1040 -31.80 -19.88 -36.04
C PRO A 1040 -30.72 -19.25 -36.95
N LEU A 1041 -30.84 -17.98 -37.35
CA LEU A 1041 -29.93 -17.34 -38.32
C LEU A 1041 -28.86 -16.43 -37.67
N ARG A 1042 -28.66 -16.51 -36.35
CA ARG A 1042 -27.81 -15.57 -35.59
C ARG A 1042 -26.32 -15.89 -35.57
N ALA A 1043 -25.94 -17.16 -35.74
CA ALA A 1043 -24.54 -17.53 -35.75
C ALA A 1043 -23.95 -17.36 -37.16
N GLN A 1044 -22.82 -16.66 -37.26
CA GLN A 1044 -22.04 -16.61 -38.48
C GLN A 1044 -21.41 -17.98 -38.70
N LYS A 1045 -21.49 -18.50 -39.94
CA LYS A 1045 -20.94 -19.82 -40.27
C LYS A 1045 -19.71 -19.70 -41.17
N GLY A 1046 -18.65 -20.42 -40.83
CA GLY A 1046 -17.46 -20.52 -41.69
C GLY A 1046 -17.64 -21.53 -42.83
N LEU A 1047 -17.01 -21.29 -43.98
CA LEU A 1047 -17.00 -22.23 -45.09
C LEU A 1047 -16.11 -23.44 -44.76
N TRP A 1048 -16.55 -24.65 -45.09
CA TRP A 1048 -15.77 -25.86 -44.86
C TRP A 1048 -15.36 -26.48 -46.19
N MET A 1049 -14.05 -26.51 -46.46
CA MET A 1049 -13.50 -26.96 -47.73
C MET A 1049 -12.68 -28.25 -47.57
N ILE A 1050 -12.89 -29.21 -48.47
CA ILE A 1050 -12.23 -30.52 -48.47
C ILE A 1050 -11.75 -30.94 -49.87
N ASP A 1051 -10.72 -31.79 -49.89
CA ASP A 1051 -10.38 -32.57 -51.08
C ASP A 1051 -11.22 -33.86 -51.12
N ALA A 1052 -12.18 -33.92 -52.05
CA ALA A 1052 -13.01 -35.10 -52.26
C ALA A 1052 -12.44 -36.05 -53.34
N LYS A 1053 -11.30 -35.71 -53.93
CA LYS A 1053 -10.60 -36.41 -55.04
C LYS A 1053 -11.39 -36.44 -56.35
N GLU A 1054 -12.60 -37.00 -56.37
CA GLU A 1054 -13.48 -37.11 -57.55
C GLU A 1054 -14.95 -37.25 -57.12
N SER A 1055 -15.88 -36.69 -57.90
CA SER A 1055 -17.33 -36.86 -57.66
C SER A 1055 -17.79 -38.26 -58.05
N LYS A 1056 -18.42 -38.98 -57.12
CA LYS A 1056 -19.04 -40.29 -57.39
C LYS A 1056 -20.37 -40.18 -58.13
N GLU A 1057 -21.09 -39.08 -57.92
CA GLU A 1057 -22.46 -38.90 -58.44
C GLU A 1057 -22.46 -38.21 -59.81
N LYS A 1058 -21.48 -37.34 -60.07
CA LYS A 1058 -21.39 -36.55 -61.31
C LYS A 1058 -19.94 -36.59 -61.86
N PRO A 1059 -19.55 -37.68 -62.53
CA PRO A 1059 -18.22 -37.80 -63.12
C PRO A 1059 -17.92 -36.64 -64.06
N GLY A 1060 -16.75 -35.99 -63.88
CA GLY A 1060 -16.31 -34.86 -64.70
C GLY A 1060 -16.40 -33.48 -64.04
N LEU A 1061 -17.07 -33.35 -62.88
CA LEU A 1061 -17.00 -32.11 -62.10
C LEU A 1061 -15.58 -31.87 -61.56
N LEU A 1062 -15.17 -30.60 -61.53
CA LEU A 1062 -13.87 -30.18 -60.99
C LEU A 1062 -13.97 -29.71 -59.52
N GLY A 1063 -15.14 -29.20 -59.13
CA GLY A 1063 -15.50 -28.85 -57.76
C GLY A 1063 -17.02 -28.89 -57.58
N GLN A 1064 -17.48 -28.74 -56.34
CA GLN A 1064 -18.88 -28.59 -56.00
C GLN A 1064 -19.07 -27.93 -54.64
N THR A 1065 -19.84 -26.85 -54.59
CA THR A 1065 -20.42 -26.30 -53.36
C THR A 1065 -21.78 -26.95 -53.06
N PHE A 1066 -21.96 -27.38 -51.82
CA PHE A 1066 -23.18 -28.03 -51.34
C PHE A 1066 -24.01 -27.06 -50.50
N SER A 1067 -25.34 -27.08 -50.65
CA SER A 1067 -26.28 -26.40 -49.73
C SER A 1067 -26.78 -27.36 -48.65
N ALA A 1068 -27.08 -26.86 -47.45
CA ALA A 1068 -27.59 -27.62 -46.31
C ALA A 1068 -29.10 -27.91 -46.41
N GLU A 1069 -29.83 -27.09 -47.17
CA GLU A 1069 -31.27 -27.25 -47.36
C GLU A 1069 -31.56 -27.75 -48.77
N ALA A 1070 -31.87 -29.05 -48.92
CA ALA A 1070 -32.32 -29.65 -50.17
C ALA A 1070 -33.66 -29.09 -50.71
N ARG A 1071 -34.22 -28.04 -50.08
CA ARG A 1071 -35.52 -27.43 -50.42
C ARG A 1071 -35.41 -26.31 -51.44
N PHE A 1072 -34.22 -25.77 -51.66
CA PHE A 1072 -33.98 -24.81 -52.72
C PHE A 1072 -33.02 -25.47 -53.70
N ASN A 1073 -33.42 -25.62 -54.97
CA ASN A 1073 -32.51 -25.96 -56.06
C ASN A 1073 -31.50 -24.83 -56.35
N GLU A 1074 -31.36 -23.85 -55.45
CA GLU A 1074 -30.47 -22.71 -55.55
C GLU A 1074 -29.12 -23.10 -54.98
N VAL A 1075 -28.16 -23.37 -55.87
CA VAL A 1075 -26.80 -23.84 -55.51
C VAL A 1075 -25.96 -22.75 -54.84
N ASN A 1076 -26.41 -21.49 -54.86
CA ASN A 1076 -25.66 -20.35 -54.34
C ASN A 1076 -26.43 -19.72 -53.20
N THR A 1077 -25.77 -19.68 -52.05
CA THR A 1077 -26.35 -19.23 -50.79
C THR A 1077 -25.24 -18.65 -49.92
N PRO A 1078 -25.55 -17.73 -48.99
CA PRO A 1078 -24.53 -17.20 -48.10
C PRO A 1078 -23.94 -18.33 -47.25
N PRO A 1079 -22.77 -18.13 -46.62
CA PRO A 1079 -22.10 -19.13 -45.80
C PRO A 1079 -23.03 -19.85 -44.81
N ASN A 1080 -24.07 -19.21 -44.30
CA ASN A 1080 -25.05 -19.79 -43.38
C ASN A 1080 -25.84 -21.00 -43.93
N TRP A 1081 -25.97 -21.13 -45.24
CA TRP A 1081 -26.75 -22.16 -45.92
C TRP A 1081 -25.89 -23.16 -46.70
N VAL A 1082 -24.59 -22.92 -46.85
CA VAL A 1082 -23.64 -23.89 -47.41
C VAL A 1082 -23.50 -25.10 -46.45
N SER A 1083 -23.31 -26.33 -46.92
CA SER A 1083 -22.99 -27.49 -46.06
C SER A 1083 -21.53 -27.93 -46.20
N GLY A 1084 -20.89 -27.57 -47.31
CA GLY A 1084 -19.46 -27.78 -47.53
C GLY A 1084 -19.06 -27.44 -48.97
N ILE A 1085 -17.76 -27.48 -49.23
CA ILE A 1085 -17.16 -27.24 -50.54
C ILE A 1085 -16.19 -28.38 -50.83
N ALA A 1086 -16.46 -29.15 -51.88
CA ALA A 1086 -15.59 -30.22 -52.34
C ALA A 1086 -14.79 -29.79 -53.56
N ILE A 1087 -13.48 -29.96 -53.49
CA ILE A 1087 -12.58 -29.81 -54.63
C ILE A 1087 -12.16 -31.20 -55.11
N PHE A 1088 -12.25 -31.46 -56.41
CA PHE A 1088 -11.97 -32.77 -56.99
C PHE A 1088 -10.59 -32.79 -57.65
N THR A 1089 -9.54 -32.82 -56.82
CA THR A 1089 -8.14 -32.66 -57.28
C THR A 1089 -7.71 -33.69 -58.34
N THR A 1090 -8.25 -34.92 -58.28
CA THR A 1090 -7.96 -35.96 -59.27
C THR A 1090 -8.66 -35.67 -60.60
N ALA A 1091 -9.90 -35.19 -60.57
CA ALA A 1091 -10.62 -34.76 -61.77
C ALA A 1091 -9.93 -33.55 -62.43
N ILE A 1092 -9.50 -32.56 -61.63
CA ILE A 1092 -8.73 -31.40 -62.09
C ILE A 1092 -7.42 -31.86 -62.76
N LYS A 1093 -6.68 -32.79 -62.15
CA LYS A 1093 -5.45 -33.33 -62.76
C LYS A 1093 -5.70 -34.01 -64.10
N LYS A 1094 -6.74 -34.86 -64.20
CA LYS A 1094 -7.13 -35.50 -65.46
C LYS A 1094 -7.51 -34.46 -66.52
N TYR A 1095 -8.28 -33.44 -66.13
CA TYR A 1095 -8.68 -32.33 -66.99
C TYR A 1095 -7.47 -31.55 -67.52
N CYS A 1096 -6.58 -31.12 -66.62
CA CYS A 1096 -5.38 -30.37 -66.98
C CYS A 1096 -4.44 -31.16 -67.89
N THR A 1097 -4.30 -32.47 -67.64
CA THR A 1097 -3.49 -33.37 -68.49
C THR A 1097 -4.09 -33.50 -69.89
N ARG A 1098 -5.42 -33.61 -69.99
CA ARG A 1098 -6.13 -33.72 -71.28
C ARG A 1098 -5.99 -32.45 -72.13
N PHE A 1099 -6.02 -31.27 -71.50
CA PHE A 1099 -6.07 -29.98 -72.20
C PHE A 1099 -4.76 -29.19 -72.17
N GLY A 1100 -3.69 -29.73 -71.57
CA GLY A 1100 -2.38 -29.06 -71.51
C GLY A 1100 -2.36 -27.80 -70.64
N ILE A 1101 -3.18 -27.75 -69.59
CA ILE A 1101 -3.32 -26.58 -68.71
C ILE A 1101 -2.44 -26.77 -67.47
N ASN A 1102 -1.92 -25.67 -66.92
CA ASN A 1102 -1.21 -25.70 -65.65
C ASN A 1102 -2.15 -26.14 -64.51
N GLN A 1103 -1.84 -27.28 -63.88
CA GLN A 1103 -2.68 -27.85 -62.83
C GLN A 1103 -2.81 -26.94 -61.60
N ALA A 1104 -1.76 -26.24 -61.19
CA ALA A 1104 -1.79 -25.37 -60.02
C ALA A 1104 -2.69 -24.15 -60.26
N ASP A 1105 -2.57 -23.53 -61.43
CA ASP A 1105 -3.39 -22.38 -61.81
C ASP A 1105 -4.86 -22.78 -61.93
N LYS A 1106 -5.15 -23.92 -62.57
CA LYS A 1106 -6.52 -24.43 -62.68
C LYS A 1106 -7.10 -24.82 -61.34
N LEU A 1107 -6.32 -25.45 -60.46
CA LEU A 1107 -6.74 -25.76 -59.09
C LEU A 1107 -7.11 -24.49 -58.32
N ASN A 1108 -6.27 -23.46 -58.36
CA ASN A 1108 -6.51 -22.18 -57.69
C ASN A 1108 -7.77 -21.47 -58.25
N HIS A 1109 -8.00 -21.53 -59.56
CA HIS A 1109 -9.25 -21.07 -60.18
C HIS A 1109 -10.45 -21.85 -59.68
N VAL A 1110 -10.44 -23.19 -59.72
CA VAL A 1110 -11.56 -24.02 -59.25
C VAL A 1110 -11.85 -23.78 -57.77
N VAL A 1111 -10.82 -23.69 -56.93
CA VAL A 1111 -10.97 -23.34 -55.50
C VAL A 1111 -11.69 -22.00 -55.36
N SER A 1112 -11.24 -20.96 -56.08
CA SER A 1112 -11.84 -19.63 -56.02
C SER A 1112 -13.27 -19.61 -56.57
N HIS A 1113 -13.56 -20.45 -57.56
CA HIS A 1113 -14.86 -20.61 -58.18
C HIS A 1113 -15.89 -21.20 -57.21
N GLU A 1114 -15.54 -22.33 -56.59
CA GLU A 1114 -16.43 -22.97 -55.61
C GLU A 1114 -16.60 -22.11 -54.35
N LEU A 1115 -15.56 -21.40 -53.93
CA LEU A 1115 -15.68 -20.41 -52.85
C LEU A 1115 -16.61 -19.25 -53.23
N GLY A 1116 -16.59 -18.80 -54.49
CA GLY A 1116 -17.56 -17.82 -55.01
C GLY A 1116 -19.01 -18.31 -54.85
N HIS A 1117 -19.30 -19.57 -55.18
CA HIS A 1117 -20.60 -20.18 -54.90
C HIS A 1117 -20.94 -20.20 -53.40
N GLY A 1118 -19.94 -20.41 -52.55
CA GLY A 1118 -20.07 -20.39 -51.09
C GLY A 1118 -20.44 -19.03 -50.49
N ILE A 1119 -20.33 -17.96 -51.27
CA ILE A 1119 -20.73 -16.59 -50.89
C ILE A 1119 -21.78 -16.03 -51.84
N SER A 1120 -22.72 -16.86 -52.31
CA SER A 1120 -23.85 -16.44 -53.16
C SER A 1120 -23.49 -15.85 -54.54
N MET A 1121 -22.33 -16.16 -55.14
CA MET A 1121 -22.12 -15.76 -56.54
C MET A 1121 -22.80 -16.74 -57.50
N TYR A 1122 -23.67 -16.23 -58.37
CA TYR A 1122 -24.44 -17.02 -59.33
C TYR A 1122 -23.85 -16.86 -60.73
N HIS A 1123 -23.70 -17.98 -61.45
CA HIS A 1123 -23.34 -17.92 -62.87
C HIS A 1123 -23.94 -19.05 -63.72
N HIS A 1124 -24.67 -20.02 -63.15
CA HIS A 1124 -25.28 -21.16 -63.86
C HIS A 1124 -26.67 -20.90 -64.46
N GLY A 1125 -27.25 -19.70 -64.29
CA GLY A 1125 -28.53 -19.32 -64.90
C GLY A 1125 -29.74 -20.10 -64.37
N GLU A 1126 -29.76 -20.39 -63.06
CA GLU A 1126 -30.77 -21.22 -62.40
C GLU A 1126 -32.10 -20.46 -62.15
N GLU A 1127 -32.76 -20.05 -63.25
CA GLU A 1127 -34.21 -20.01 -63.51
C GLU A 1127 -34.42 -19.89 -65.04
N PRO A 1128 -35.46 -20.55 -65.61
CA PRO A 1128 -35.32 -21.67 -66.54
C PRO A 1128 -34.55 -21.37 -67.85
N TYR A 1129 -33.55 -22.21 -68.13
CA TYR A 1129 -33.04 -22.60 -69.46
C TYR A 1129 -32.79 -21.46 -70.48
N VAL A 1130 -32.00 -20.46 -70.10
CA VAL A 1130 -31.34 -19.62 -71.13
C VAL A 1130 -30.02 -20.28 -71.51
N LEU A 1131 -30.04 -21.14 -72.55
CA LEU A 1131 -28.85 -21.75 -73.17
C LEU A 1131 -27.88 -20.71 -73.77
N GLN A 1132 -28.24 -19.42 -73.79
CA GLN A 1132 -27.42 -18.35 -74.33
C GLN A 1132 -26.43 -17.81 -73.29
N GLY A 1133 -25.15 -17.81 -73.66
CA GLY A 1133 -24.07 -17.16 -72.93
C GLY A 1133 -23.40 -17.97 -71.84
N LEU A 1134 -23.43 -19.31 -71.90
CA LEU A 1134 -22.64 -20.15 -70.98
C LEU A 1134 -21.14 -19.84 -71.04
N GLN A 1135 -20.62 -19.50 -72.23
CA GLN A 1135 -19.22 -19.14 -72.48
C GLN A 1135 -19.01 -17.60 -72.57
N SER A 1136 -20.01 -16.81 -72.20
CA SER A 1136 -19.99 -15.35 -72.31
C SER A 1136 -19.46 -14.66 -71.04
N GLY A 1137 -18.93 -13.44 -71.19
CA GLY A 1137 -18.40 -12.62 -70.10
C GLY A 1137 -16.88 -12.47 -70.12
N ASP A 1138 -16.34 -11.80 -69.12
CA ASP A 1138 -14.91 -11.49 -69.01
C ASP A 1138 -14.08 -12.77 -68.90
N VAL A 1139 -13.07 -12.93 -69.77
CA VAL A 1139 -12.19 -14.11 -69.78
C VAL A 1139 -11.32 -14.22 -68.53
N GLY A 1140 -11.12 -13.12 -67.80
CA GLY A 1140 -10.44 -13.13 -66.50
C GLY A 1140 -11.35 -13.51 -65.33
N CYS A 1141 -12.65 -13.70 -65.55
CA CYS A 1141 -13.60 -13.93 -64.46
C CYS A 1141 -13.49 -15.36 -63.87
N ILE A 1142 -13.31 -15.44 -62.56
CA ILE A 1142 -13.30 -16.70 -61.79
C ILE A 1142 -14.62 -17.47 -61.98
N MET A 1143 -15.74 -16.75 -62.01
CA MET A 1143 -17.09 -17.31 -62.16
C MET A 1143 -17.48 -17.54 -63.64
N ARG A 1144 -16.54 -17.60 -64.58
CA ARG A 1144 -16.85 -18.00 -65.97
C ARG A 1144 -17.13 -19.51 -66.02
N TYR A 1145 -18.11 -19.94 -66.84
CA TYR A 1145 -18.29 -21.37 -67.14
C TYR A 1145 -17.42 -21.76 -68.34
N ASP A 1146 -16.49 -22.70 -68.15
CA ASP A 1146 -15.74 -23.33 -69.23
C ASP A 1146 -16.28 -24.72 -69.54
N ASN A 1147 -17.40 -24.76 -70.28
CA ASN A 1147 -17.81 -26.01 -70.90
C ASN A 1147 -17.07 -26.13 -72.22
N ILE A 1148 -15.92 -26.82 -72.14
CA ILE A 1148 -15.18 -27.49 -73.20
C ILE A 1148 -14.75 -26.53 -74.33
N PRO A 1149 -13.49 -26.07 -74.36
CA PRO A 1149 -13.00 -25.39 -75.56
C PRO A 1149 -13.13 -26.33 -76.76
N PRO A 1150 -13.52 -25.84 -77.96
CA PRO A 1150 -13.36 -26.62 -79.18
C PRO A 1150 -11.90 -27.09 -79.25
N ASP A 1151 -11.69 -28.37 -79.59
CA ASP A 1151 -10.39 -29.04 -79.53
C ASP A 1151 -9.27 -28.11 -80.06
N ASN A 1152 -8.31 -27.74 -79.19
CA ASN A 1152 -7.10 -26.93 -79.41
C ASN A 1152 -7.07 -25.44 -79.00
N VAL A 1153 -8.08 -24.86 -78.36
CA VAL A 1153 -7.97 -23.49 -77.79
C VAL A 1153 -7.68 -23.56 -76.29
N GLY A 1154 -6.54 -23.00 -75.83
CA GLY A 1154 -6.18 -22.98 -74.41
C GLY A 1154 -7.23 -22.27 -73.56
N GLU A 1155 -7.62 -22.87 -72.44
CA GLU A 1155 -8.54 -22.28 -71.45
C GLU A 1155 -7.83 -21.16 -70.67
N ALA A 1156 -8.40 -19.95 -70.66
CA ALA A 1156 -7.86 -18.85 -69.85
C ALA A 1156 -8.23 -19.03 -68.38
N ILE A 1157 -7.27 -18.86 -67.48
CA ILE A 1157 -7.46 -18.97 -66.04
C ILE A 1157 -8.02 -17.67 -65.48
N GLY A 1158 -9.17 -17.75 -64.81
CA GLY A 1158 -9.78 -16.60 -64.14
C GLY A 1158 -9.05 -16.24 -62.85
N THR A 1159 -8.81 -14.95 -62.63
CA THR A 1159 -8.13 -14.42 -61.44
C THR A 1159 -8.86 -13.25 -60.78
N ILE A 1160 -9.97 -12.78 -61.37
CA ILE A 1160 -10.77 -11.66 -60.84
C ILE A 1160 -12.24 -12.06 -60.72
N PHE A 1161 -12.99 -11.39 -59.85
CA PHE A 1161 -14.45 -11.38 -59.94
C PHE A 1161 -14.86 -10.26 -60.90
N CYS A 1162 -15.56 -10.64 -61.97
CA CYS A 1162 -16.00 -9.69 -62.97
C CYS A 1162 -16.99 -8.68 -62.36
N ASN A 1163 -16.87 -7.43 -62.80
CA ASN A 1163 -17.67 -6.29 -62.32
C ASN A 1163 -18.59 -5.72 -63.41
N GLN A 1164 -18.67 -6.41 -64.54
CA GLN A 1164 -19.36 -5.99 -65.75
C GLN A 1164 -19.80 -7.22 -66.50
N THR A 1165 -21.01 -7.16 -67.05
CA THR A 1165 -21.54 -8.23 -67.90
C THR A 1165 -20.82 -8.33 -69.25
N LYS A 1166 -19.86 -7.45 -69.56
CA LYS A 1166 -19.22 -7.36 -70.87
C LYS A 1166 -18.25 -8.51 -71.14
N GLY A 1167 -18.31 -9.11 -72.33
CA GLY A 1167 -17.35 -10.10 -72.81
C GLY A 1167 -15.99 -9.46 -73.13
N THR A 1168 -14.89 -10.14 -72.78
CA THR A 1168 -13.51 -9.69 -73.10
C THR A 1168 -12.75 -10.75 -73.90
N GLY A 1169 -11.65 -10.40 -74.58
CA GLY A 1169 -10.81 -11.35 -75.31
C GLY A 1169 -11.54 -12.12 -76.43
N THR A 1170 -11.41 -13.45 -76.47
CA THR A 1170 -12.14 -14.34 -77.39
C THR A 1170 -13.65 -14.24 -77.26
N ASN A 1171 -14.15 -13.67 -76.16
CA ASN A 1171 -15.57 -13.48 -75.86
C ASN A 1171 -16.10 -12.09 -76.25
N ALA A 1172 -15.26 -11.18 -76.80
CA ALA A 1172 -15.64 -9.78 -77.00
C ALA A 1172 -16.49 -9.50 -78.25
N LEU A 1173 -16.47 -10.35 -79.30
CA LEU A 1173 -17.15 -10.06 -80.58
C LEU A 1173 -17.55 -11.31 -81.40
N LYS A 1174 -18.83 -11.74 -81.33
CA LYS A 1174 -19.64 -12.31 -82.46
C LYS A 1174 -21.09 -12.62 -82.02
N PRO A 1175 -22.14 -12.19 -82.75
CA PRO A 1175 -23.46 -12.82 -82.65
C PRO A 1175 -23.42 -14.19 -83.33
N CYS A 1176 -23.69 -15.26 -82.57
CA CYS A 1176 -23.59 -16.63 -83.08
C CYS A 1176 -24.94 -17.25 -83.49
N VAL A 1177 -24.92 -17.85 -84.68
CA VAL A 1177 -25.87 -18.86 -85.19
C VAL A 1177 -24.99 -20.04 -85.64
N PRO A 1178 -25.19 -21.31 -85.21
CA PRO A 1178 -26.10 -21.83 -84.19
C PRO A 1178 -25.42 -22.53 -82.99
N THR A 1179 -24.09 -22.55 -82.80
CA THR A 1179 -23.48 -23.49 -81.82
C THR A 1179 -22.33 -23.02 -80.91
N GLU A 1180 -21.84 -21.79 -80.97
CA GLU A 1180 -20.75 -21.35 -80.05
C GLU A 1180 -21.05 -19.97 -79.44
N CYS A 1181 -21.46 -19.91 -78.17
CA CYS A 1181 -22.05 -18.74 -77.52
C CYS A 1181 -21.01 -17.82 -76.85
N TYR A 1182 -20.19 -17.12 -77.64
CA TYR A 1182 -19.23 -16.12 -77.17
C TYR A 1182 -19.82 -14.70 -77.22
N GLY A 1183 -19.73 -13.92 -76.14
CA GLY A 1183 -20.29 -12.55 -76.09
C GLY A 1183 -20.38 -11.96 -74.68
N ASP A 1184 -21.17 -10.91 -74.52
CA ASP A 1184 -21.57 -10.38 -73.22
C ASP A 1184 -22.37 -11.43 -72.43
N ALA A 1185 -22.14 -11.50 -71.11
CA ALA A 1185 -22.87 -12.34 -70.19
C ALA A 1185 -24.35 -11.92 -70.13
N ALA A 1186 -25.23 -12.90 -69.88
CA ALA A 1186 -26.67 -12.63 -69.80
C ALA A 1186 -26.99 -11.61 -68.70
N LYS A 1187 -28.16 -10.98 -68.76
CA LYS A 1187 -28.65 -10.07 -67.71
C LYS A 1187 -28.57 -10.77 -66.35
N ASN A 1188 -27.90 -10.15 -65.38
CA ASN A 1188 -27.58 -10.70 -64.04
C ASN A 1188 -26.45 -11.75 -63.98
N ARG A 1189 -25.72 -11.98 -65.08
CA ARG A 1189 -24.49 -12.78 -65.14
C ARG A 1189 -23.31 -11.86 -65.48
N GLY A 1190 -22.15 -12.10 -64.90
CA GLY A 1190 -20.92 -11.35 -65.19
C GLY A 1190 -20.64 -10.13 -64.31
N ASP A 1191 -21.54 -9.78 -63.38
CA ASP A 1191 -21.26 -8.79 -62.33
C ASP A 1191 -21.11 -9.48 -60.96
N CYS A 1192 -20.16 -10.41 -60.89
CA CYS A 1192 -20.00 -11.31 -59.74
C CYS A 1192 -19.56 -10.59 -58.46
N ILE A 1193 -18.73 -9.55 -58.57
CA ILE A 1193 -18.26 -8.80 -57.38
C ILE A 1193 -19.40 -8.05 -56.67
N HIS A 1194 -20.52 -7.77 -57.34
CA HIS A 1194 -21.71 -7.19 -56.72
C HIS A 1194 -22.80 -8.24 -56.43
N GLN A 1195 -22.45 -9.53 -56.42
CA GLN A 1195 -23.39 -10.61 -56.06
C GLN A 1195 -23.05 -11.27 -54.74
N PHE A 1196 -21.83 -11.09 -54.22
CA PHE A 1196 -21.45 -11.85 -53.05
C PHE A 1196 -22.23 -11.42 -51.82
N ARG A 1197 -22.47 -12.39 -50.95
CA ARG A 1197 -23.23 -12.25 -49.72
C ARG A 1197 -22.61 -13.10 -48.62
N ILE A 1198 -22.32 -12.49 -47.48
CA ILE A 1198 -21.75 -13.17 -46.32
C ILE A 1198 -22.82 -13.37 -45.23
N SER A 1199 -23.67 -12.37 -44.99
CA SER A 1199 -24.73 -12.44 -43.97
C SER A 1199 -26.07 -12.94 -44.51
N CYS A 1200 -26.86 -13.57 -43.64
CA CYS A 1200 -28.12 -14.23 -44.01
C CYS A 1200 -29.38 -13.37 -43.79
N ARG A 1201 -29.28 -12.02 -43.78
CA ARG A 1201 -30.43 -11.13 -43.52
C ARG A 1201 -31.53 -11.29 -44.57
N THR A 1202 -32.48 -12.19 -44.37
CA THR A 1202 -33.65 -12.30 -45.23
C THR A 1202 -34.50 -11.05 -45.02
N ILE A 1203 -34.51 -10.12 -45.97
CA ILE A 1203 -35.63 -9.19 -46.08
C ILE A 1203 -36.84 -10.09 -46.34
N LEU A 1204 -37.90 -9.92 -45.56
CA LEU A 1204 -39.22 -10.44 -45.92
C LEU A 1204 -39.49 -9.99 -47.35
N PHE A 1205 -39.23 -10.86 -48.34
CA PHE A 1205 -39.94 -10.72 -49.60
C PHE A 1205 -41.41 -10.74 -49.19
N PRO A 1206 -42.20 -9.71 -49.51
CA PRO A 1206 -43.64 -9.84 -49.37
C PRO A 1206 -43.99 -11.09 -50.17
N THR A 1207 -44.41 -12.14 -49.47
CA THR A 1207 -44.94 -13.35 -50.09
C THR A 1207 -45.94 -12.89 -51.14
N ARG A 1208 -45.65 -13.17 -52.42
CA ARG A 1208 -46.59 -12.90 -53.51
C ARG A 1208 -47.87 -13.67 -53.31
#